data_AF-A0A944GDH6-F1
#
_entry.id   AF-A0A944GDH6-F1
#
_cell.length_a   1.000
_cell.length_b   1.000
_cell.length_c   1.000
_cell.angle_alpha   90.00
_cell.angle_beta   90.00
_cell.angle_gamma   90.00
#
_symmetry.space_group_name_H-M   'P 1'
#
loop_
_entity.id
_entity.type
_entity.pdbx_description
1 polymer ?
#
loop_
_entity_poly.entity_id
_entity_poly.type
_entity_poly.pdbx_seq_one_letter_code
_entity_poly.pdbx_strand_id
1 'polypeptide(L)'
;MKTRLLLILPILLLILPYAHSKNEKDSLFTYDKNQPILSERLPFDEFFELVKIYLEEDNTEEVIDLEYLETELKTVYEAPVNWNTATREELRSIQIISELEIEELLFYAGEYGPVSSIYELQLVENISEPLRLLLPNILIVDTVGIHSKWSDDLKYGKHYAAVHSNGIIEPKKGFLEKIYLGIPATISAKYRFISHNFQATISMKSDAGEPFSVNEKYKRYGFDTYRFFAEAKNIPNFGNILIGSYKASFGRGLIFGNKNWGSKTQQLLNTPNQKSITGYGGTSATPTINGIAYSYQNHLINTNIFYGISNLDSDTSGGEWHNINTSGYHRTESEILRQNCLLLHTLGGNINIGKVRWNIGVNGYMAKFSLPAVTSNDIWSIYDFTGEWQWGVSAYYFFKKRKISMNGEFAVVNSAFATNNNLQFLLSSNSTISINYRYFSPKYHAFWANTYSSMSGTNGEHGASLAIDLPLYKKLSLELFADGYKTLWASVNHPINAVGFELRGNLKYLNKNGIYNLSIRYKSKPEWTKESLTIAQTGHEKTGTLLLRAYYTIDNCSLTSGFQANITLNNNEKKEIGWLLYQDITSKFINKTLTVKARIAIFNSPTWQNRFYLYEHNIPEYYYSPALYGSAFRWYLLCNYKTPININLSFRISQTYYNNKDTNGSGYDEINAHHRTDIQGTISYSF
;
A
#
# COMPACT_ATOMS: atom_id res chain seq x y z
N MET A 1 22.96 -17.23 35.27
CA MET A 1 22.70 -16.93 33.83
C MET A 1 22.77 -18.18 32.91
N LYS A 2 22.41 -19.39 33.40
CA LYS A 2 22.60 -20.67 32.69
C LYS A 2 21.33 -21.53 32.50
N THR A 3 20.13 -20.97 32.69
CA THR A 3 18.87 -21.77 32.66
C THR A 3 17.76 -21.21 31.77
N ARG A 4 18.06 -20.26 30.86
CA ARG A 4 17.07 -19.71 29.90
C ARG A 4 17.32 -20.07 28.43
N LEU A 5 18.37 -20.83 28.11
CA LEU A 5 18.67 -21.26 26.73
C LEU A 5 17.97 -22.57 26.30
N LEU A 6 17.35 -23.29 27.24
CA LEU A 6 16.73 -24.60 26.97
C LEU A 6 15.31 -24.53 26.41
N LEU A 7 14.68 -23.35 26.36
CA LEU A 7 13.35 -23.16 25.73
C LEU A 7 13.41 -22.80 24.24
N ILE A 8 14.60 -22.58 23.68
CA ILE A 8 14.77 -22.17 22.27
C ILE A 8 15.04 -23.40 21.36
N LEU A 9 15.55 -24.50 21.91
CA LEU A 9 15.86 -25.71 21.13
C LEU A 9 14.64 -26.43 20.53
N PRO A 10 13.44 -26.49 21.15
CA PRO A 10 12.29 -27.18 20.55
C PRO A 10 11.67 -26.41 19.37
N ILE A 11 11.87 -25.08 19.30
CA ILE A 11 11.29 -24.22 18.25
C ILE A 11 12.20 -24.20 17.00
N LEU A 12 13.52 -24.31 17.16
CA LEU A 12 14.45 -24.48 16.04
C LEU A 12 14.29 -25.84 15.32
N LEU A 13 13.81 -26.87 16.01
CA LEU A 13 13.50 -28.18 15.41
C LEU A 13 12.22 -28.18 14.54
N LEU A 14 11.37 -27.17 14.64
CA LEU A 14 10.21 -26.97 13.74
C LEU A 14 10.57 -26.23 12.45
N ILE A 15 11.82 -25.76 12.31
CA ILE A 15 12.30 -25.00 11.13
C ILE A 15 12.94 -25.92 10.06
N LEU A 16 13.13 -27.21 10.34
CA LEU A 16 13.68 -28.18 9.38
C LEU A 16 12.61 -29.23 9.02
N PRO A 17 12.05 -29.23 7.79
CA PRO A 17 11.22 -30.34 7.35
C PRO A 17 12.13 -31.54 7.11
N TYR A 18 11.94 -32.57 7.94
CA TYR A 18 12.46 -33.90 7.78
C TYR A 18 12.01 -34.44 6.41
N ALA A 19 12.96 -34.78 5.55
CA ALA A 19 12.69 -35.36 4.24
C ALA A 19 12.15 -36.79 4.42
N HIS A 20 10.87 -37.00 4.10
CA HIS A 20 10.38 -38.32 3.74
C HIS A 20 9.61 -38.23 2.43
N SER A 21 10.16 -38.90 1.42
CA SER A 21 9.52 -39.07 0.12
C SER A 21 8.39 -40.09 0.22
N LYS A 22 7.20 -39.72 -0.22
CA LYS A 22 6.42 -40.52 -1.17
C LYS A 22 5.25 -39.69 -1.69
N ASN A 23 5.17 -39.65 -3.03
CA ASN A 23 4.06 -39.25 -3.88
C ASN A 23 2.91 -38.47 -3.23
N GLU A 24 2.78 -37.20 -3.57
CA GLU A 24 1.48 -36.61 -3.90
C GLU A 24 1.65 -35.31 -4.69
N LYS A 25 0.76 -35.15 -5.67
CA LYS A 25 0.67 -34.07 -6.64
C LYS A 25 -0.21 -33.00 -6.05
N ASP A 26 0.39 -31.91 -5.59
CA ASP A 26 -0.17 -30.55 -5.60
C ASP A 26 0.91 -29.61 -5.04
N SER A 27 1.38 -28.67 -5.87
CA SER A 27 2.41 -27.70 -5.47
C SER A 27 2.23 -26.39 -6.21
N LEU A 28 2.20 -25.28 -5.49
CA LEU A 28 1.98 -23.92 -6.01
C LEU A 28 3.15 -23.34 -6.83
N PHE A 29 4.35 -23.94 -6.76
CA PHE A 29 5.57 -23.32 -7.31
C PHE A 29 6.46 -24.25 -8.15
N THR A 30 5.92 -25.37 -8.66
CA THR A 30 6.64 -26.13 -9.71
C THR A 30 5.74 -26.46 -10.88
N TYR A 31 6.21 -26.01 -12.05
CA TYR A 31 5.79 -26.49 -13.35
C TYR A 31 6.16 -27.97 -13.49
N ASP A 32 5.17 -28.87 -13.40
CA ASP A 32 5.29 -30.22 -13.91
C ASP A 32 4.96 -30.18 -15.41
N LYS A 33 5.91 -30.53 -16.27
CA LYS A 33 5.75 -30.51 -17.75
C LYS A 33 4.61 -31.40 -18.25
N ASN A 34 4.08 -32.29 -17.38
CA ASN A 34 3.13 -33.33 -17.76
C ASN A 34 1.76 -33.24 -17.06
N GLN A 35 1.38 -32.11 -16.45
CA GLN A 35 0.01 -31.93 -15.93
C GLN A 35 -0.64 -30.62 -16.37
N PRO A 36 -1.73 -30.68 -17.16
CA PRO A 36 -2.56 -29.52 -17.45
C PRO A 36 -3.62 -29.38 -16.36
N ILE A 37 -3.28 -28.77 -15.22
CA ILE A 37 -4.28 -28.26 -14.26
C ILE A 37 -3.77 -26.94 -13.64
N LEU A 38 -3.80 -25.86 -14.42
CA LEU A 38 -3.86 -24.47 -13.96
C LEU A 38 -5.02 -23.77 -14.69
N SER A 39 -6.14 -24.49 -14.85
CA SER A 39 -7.34 -23.99 -15.53
C SER A 39 -8.27 -23.20 -14.62
N GLU A 40 -8.01 -23.16 -13.32
CA GLU A 40 -8.81 -22.40 -12.36
C GLU A 40 -7.99 -21.25 -11.78
N ARG A 41 -8.55 -20.04 -11.87
CA ARG A 41 -8.04 -18.89 -11.12
C ARG A 41 -8.02 -19.22 -9.64
N LEU A 42 -6.99 -18.75 -8.95
CA LEU A 42 -6.96 -18.80 -7.50
C LEU A 42 -8.14 -18.01 -6.93
N PRO A 43 -8.75 -18.45 -5.81
CA PRO A 43 -9.64 -17.60 -5.03
C PRO A 43 -8.96 -16.26 -4.74
N PHE A 44 -9.70 -15.15 -4.81
CA PHE A 44 -9.12 -13.81 -4.68
C PHE A 44 -8.25 -13.64 -3.43
N ASP A 45 -8.68 -14.16 -2.27
CA ASP A 45 -7.90 -14.09 -1.03
C ASP A 45 -6.50 -14.73 -1.19
N GLU A 46 -6.39 -15.83 -1.94
CA GLU A 46 -5.12 -16.53 -2.18
C GLU A 46 -4.25 -15.77 -3.17
N PHE A 47 -4.86 -15.26 -4.25
CA PHE A 47 -4.19 -14.39 -5.20
C PHE A 47 -3.62 -13.14 -4.50
N PHE A 48 -4.40 -12.49 -3.65
CA PHE A 48 -3.98 -11.29 -2.93
C PHE A 48 -2.89 -11.57 -1.89
N GLU A 49 -2.94 -12.72 -1.19
CA GLU A 49 -1.83 -13.16 -0.33
C GLU A 49 -0.53 -13.35 -1.13
N LEU A 50 -0.58 -13.97 -2.31
CA LEU A 50 0.59 -14.12 -3.18
C LEU A 50 1.13 -12.78 -3.66
N VAL A 51 0.25 -11.81 -3.97
CA VAL A 51 0.65 -10.46 -4.32
C VAL A 51 1.41 -9.78 -3.17
N LYS A 52 0.93 -9.89 -1.93
CA LYS A 52 1.63 -9.32 -0.76
C LYS A 52 3.01 -9.95 -0.53
N ILE A 53 3.13 -11.26 -0.78
CA ILE A 53 4.42 -11.96 -0.75
C ILE A 53 5.34 -11.45 -1.85
N TYR A 54 4.80 -11.28 -3.08
CA TYR A 54 5.54 -10.79 -4.24
C TYR A 54 6.05 -9.36 -4.05
N LEU A 55 5.21 -8.47 -3.53
CA LEU A 55 5.57 -7.09 -3.22
C LEU A 55 6.55 -6.95 -2.04
N GLU A 56 6.90 -8.08 -1.39
CA GLU A 56 7.70 -8.13 -0.18
C GLU A 56 7.22 -7.10 0.83
N GLU A 57 6.05 -7.34 1.41
CA GLU A 57 5.62 -6.51 2.51
C GLU A 57 6.66 -6.51 3.62
N ASP A 58 7.40 -5.41 3.65
CA ASP A 58 8.34 -5.10 4.69
C ASP A 58 7.54 -4.90 5.97
N ASN A 59 8.12 -5.39 7.06
CA ASN A 59 7.74 -5.01 8.41
C ASN A 59 8.18 -3.55 8.69
N THR A 60 7.81 -2.60 7.82
CA THR A 60 8.22 -1.19 7.85
C THR A 60 7.21 -0.29 8.56
N GLU A 61 7.69 0.88 8.96
CA GLU A 61 6.89 1.99 9.52
C GLU A 61 5.87 2.56 8.51
N GLU A 62 6.15 2.44 7.20
CA GLU A 62 5.27 2.96 6.16
C GLU A 62 4.06 2.04 5.97
N VAL A 63 2.89 2.54 6.36
CA VAL A 63 1.61 1.87 6.11
C VAL A 63 1.31 1.92 4.62
N ILE A 64 1.50 0.79 3.95
CA ILE A 64 1.00 0.54 2.60
C ILE A 64 -0.53 0.61 2.66
N ASP A 65 -1.15 1.38 1.77
CA ASP A 65 -2.61 1.42 1.63
C ASP A 65 -3.08 0.14 0.91
N LEU A 66 -3.06 -0.96 1.64
CA LEU A 66 -3.46 -2.28 1.15
C LEU A 66 -4.95 -2.33 0.82
N GLU A 67 -5.78 -1.49 1.45
CA GLU A 67 -7.21 -1.37 1.14
C GLU A 67 -7.38 -0.87 -0.31
N TYR A 68 -6.59 0.12 -0.69
CA TYR A 68 -6.56 0.63 -2.05
C TYR A 68 -6.05 -0.42 -3.04
N LEU A 69 -4.93 -1.10 -2.74
CA LEU A 69 -4.36 -2.15 -3.60
C LEU A 69 -5.35 -3.31 -3.81
N GLU A 70 -5.97 -3.79 -2.74
CA GLU A 70 -6.98 -4.85 -2.81
C GLU A 70 -8.14 -4.42 -3.69
N THR A 71 -8.67 -3.20 -3.49
CA THR A 71 -9.80 -2.69 -4.26
C THR A 71 -9.50 -2.66 -5.76
N GLU A 72 -8.31 -2.21 -6.15
CA GLU A 72 -7.91 -2.19 -7.55
C GLU A 72 -7.71 -3.59 -8.13
N LEU A 73 -6.98 -4.46 -7.43
CA LEU A 73 -6.75 -5.83 -7.88
C LEU A 73 -8.04 -6.64 -7.95
N LYS A 74 -8.99 -6.41 -7.04
CA LYS A 74 -10.31 -7.06 -7.05
C LYS A 74 -11.13 -6.61 -8.24
N THR A 75 -11.01 -5.34 -8.63
CA THR A 75 -11.65 -4.80 -9.85
C THR A 75 -11.16 -5.56 -11.08
N VAL A 76 -9.84 -5.68 -11.25
CA VAL A 76 -9.28 -6.40 -12.41
C VAL A 76 -9.50 -7.92 -12.31
N TYR A 77 -9.51 -8.49 -11.11
CA TYR A 77 -9.80 -9.91 -10.93
C TYR A 77 -11.24 -10.27 -11.33
N GLU A 78 -12.20 -9.40 -10.99
CA GLU A 78 -13.62 -9.60 -11.31
C GLU A 78 -13.97 -9.26 -12.76
N ALA A 79 -13.28 -8.27 -13.34
CA ALA A 79 -13.34 -7.87 -14.76
C ALA A 79 -11.92 -7.86 -15.39
N PRO A 80 -11.40 -9.03 -15.77
CA PRO A 80 -10.04 -9.22 -16.29
C PRO A 80 -9.77 -8.48 -17.58
N VAL A 81 -8.52 -8.06 -17.76
CA VAL A 81 -8.07 -7.40 -18.98
C VAL A 81 -7.78 -8.45 -20.06
N ASN A 82 -8.34 -8.28 -21.25
CA ASN A 82 -8.02 -9.13 -22.40
C ASN A 82 -6.69 -8.69 -23.03
N TRP A 83 -5.66 -9.51 -22.92
CA TRP A 83 -4.31 -9.22 -23.40
C TRP A 83 -4.28 -8.85 -24.91
N ASN A 84 -5.13 -9.48 -25.74
CA ASN A 84 -5.16 -9.21 -27.18
C ASN A 84 -5.72 -7.84 -27.55
N THR A 85 -6.61 -7.29 -26.73
CA THR A 85 -7.27 -5.99 -26.98
C THR A 85 -6.86 -4.92 -25.98
N ALA A 86 -6.04 -5.29 -25.00
CA ALA A 86 -5.66 -4.44 -23.89
C ALA A 86 -5.00 -3.16 -24.38
N THR A 87 -5.54 -2.03 -23.96
CA THR A 87 -4.84 -0.77 -24.16
C THR A 87 -3.73 -0.63 -23.12
N ARG A 88 -2.75 0.25 -23.39
CA ARG A 88 -1.69 0.52 -22.42
C ARG A 88 -2.24 0.99 -21.06
N GLU A 89 -3.25 1.85 -21.03
CA GLU A 89 -3.83 2.34 -19.76
C GLU A 89 -4.61 1.27 -19.01
N GLU A 90 -5.28 0.36 -19.72
CA GLU A 90 -5.92 -0.81 -19.09
C GLU A 90 -4.90 -1.70 -18.40
N LEU A 91 -3.74 -1.94 -19.01
CA LEU A 91 -2.65 -2.65 -18.36
C LEU A 91 -2.06 -1.85 -17.18
N ARG A 92 -1.99 -0.51 -17.26
CA ARG A 92 -1.52 0.32 -16.13
C ARG A 92 -2.44 0.33 -14.92
N SER A 93 -3.73 0.01 -15.11
CA SER A 93 -4.64 -0.24 -13.99
C SER A 93 -4.22 -1.45 -13.13
N ILE A 94 -3.34 -2.31 -13.65
CA ILE A 94 -2.75 -3.41 -12.90
C ILE A 94 -1.53 -2.87 -12.13
N GLN A 95 -1.72 -2.53 -10.86
CA GLN A 95 -0.66 -1.89 -10.06
C GLN A 95 0.56 -2.78 -9.76
N ILE A 96 0.46 -4.09 -9.99
CA ILE A 96 1.55 -5.06 -9.74
C ILE A 96 2.50 -5.25 -10.93
N ILE A 97 2.27 -4.55 -12.04
CA ILE A 97 3.16 -4.58 -13.22
C ILE A 97 3.82 -3.22 -13.47
N SER A 98 5.10 -3.26 -13.81
CA SER A 98 5.92 -2.11 -14.17
C SER A 98 5.68 -1.66 -15.62
N GLU A 99 6.06 -0.42 -15.95
CA GLU A 99 5.99 0.06 -17.34
C GLU A 99 6.81 -0.85 -18.27
N LEU A 100 7.93 -1.41 -17.80
CA LEU A 100 8.77 -2.31 -18.59
C LEU A 100 8.02 -3.60 -18.95
N GLU A 101 7.29 -4.20 -18.00
CA GLU A 101 6.52 -5.43 -18.20
C GLU A 101 5.30 -5.19 -19.10
N ILE A 102 4.61 -4.06 -18.94
CA ILE A 102 3.54 -3.65 -19.87
C ILE A 102 4.06 -3.56 -21.30
N GLU A 103 5.23 -2.96 -21.48
CA GLU A 103 5.84 -2.85 -22.80
C GLU A 103 6.17 -4.21 -23.40
N GLU A 104 6.61 -5.19 -22.61
CA GLU A 104 6.86 -6.56 -23.11
C GLU A 104 5.57 -7.29 -23.51
N LEU A 105 4.52 -7.15 -22.69
CA LEU A 105 3.19 -7.72 -23.00
C LEU A 105 2.63 -7.14 -24.31
N LEU A 106 2.69 -5.81 -24.49
CA LEU A 106 2.21 -5.14 -25.69
C LEU A 106 3.10 -5.45 -26.90
N PHE A 107 4.42 -5.51 -26.72
CA PHE A 107 5.35 -5.84 -27.79
C PHE A 107 5.13 -7.26 -28.31
N TYR A 108 4.96 -8.24 -27.41
CA TYR A 108 4.73 -9.63 -27.78
C TYR A 108 3.46 -9.79 -28.64
N ALA A 109 2.32 -9.24 -28.18
CA ALA A 109 1.06 -9.31 -28.92
C ALA A 109 1.10 -8.54 -30.26
N GLY A 110 1.88 -7.45 -30.34
CA GLY A 110 2.02 -6.65 -31.55
C GLY A 110 2.94 -7.28 -32.61
N GLU A 111 4.02 -7.93 -32.20
CA GLU A 111 5.04 -8.49 -33.10
C GLU A 111 4.70 -9.92 -33.56
N TYR A 112 4.19 -10.77 -32.66
CA TYR A 112 3.92 -12.18 -32.94
C TYR A 112 2.46 -12.47 -33.32
N GLY A 113 1.60 -11.45 -33.28
CA GLY A 113 0.17 -11.56 -33.56
C GLY A 113 -0.68 -11.88 -32.32
N PRO A 114 -1.99 -12.12 -32.51
CA PRO A 114 -2.89 -12.41 -31.39
C PRO A 114 -2.42 -13.60 -30.56
N VAL A 115 -2.30 -13.37 -29.26
CA VAL A 115 -2.02 -14.40 -28.27
C VAL A 115 -3.12 -15.44 -28.34
N SER A 116 -2.74 -16.71 -28.44
CA SER A 116 -3.66 -17.84 -28.52
C SER A 116 -3.90 -18.48 -27.16
N SER A 117 -2.94 -18.36 -26.23
CA SER A 117 -3.05 -18.89 -24.88
C SER A 117 -2.36 -18.02 -23.83
N ILE A 118 -2.94 -17.95 -22.63
CA ILE A 118 -2.32 -17.26 -21.47
C ILE A 118 -0.94 -17.86 -21.12
N TYR A 119 -0.68 -19.11 -21.50
CA TYR A 119 0.61 -19.78 -21.26
C TYR A 119 1.77 -19.22 -22.11
N GLU A 120 1.47 -18.43 -23.15
CA GLU A 120 2.47 -17.71 -23.91
C GLU A 120 3.19 -16.62 -23.09
N LEU A 121 2.71 -16.30 -21.88
CA LEU A 121 3.45 -15.50 -20.90
C LEU A 121 4.86 -16.04 -20.60
N GLN A 122 5.10 -17.35 -20.78
CA GLN A 122 6.43 -17.97 -20.66
C GLN A 122 7.40 -17.52 -21.75
N LEU A 123 6.87 -17.12 -22.92
CA LEU A 123 7.62 -16.65 -24.08
C LEU A 123 7.89 -15.15 -24.02
N VAL A 124 7.16 -14.41 -23.19
CA VAL A 124 7.37 -12.97 -23.00
C VAL A 124 8.66 -12.74 -22.21
N GLU A 125 9.62 -12.06 -22.83
CA GLU A 125 10.89 -11.73 -22.20
C GLU A 125 10.69 -10.73 -21.03
N ASN A 126 11.62 -10.75 -20.06
CA ASN A 126 11.71 -9.77 -18.97
C ASN A 126 10.48 -9.67 -18.05
N ILE A 127 9.67 -10.72 -17.97
CA ILE A 127 8.66 -10.91 -16.92
C ILE A 127 9.19 -11.93 -15.93
N SER A 128 9.26 -11.55 -14.66
CA SER A 128 9.74 -12.43 -13.58
C SER A 128 8.84 -13.66 -13.39
N GLU A 129 9.42 -14.80 -13.00
CA GLU A 129 8.65 -16.03 -12.71
C GLU A 129 7.52 -15.82 -11.69
N PRO A 130 7.72 -15.10 -10.56
CA PRO A 130 6.61 -14.80 -9.65
C PRO A 130 5.47 -14.04 -10.31
N LEU A 131 5.77 -13.03 -11.14
CA LEU A 131 4.74 -12.25 -11.82
C LEU A 131 4.00 -13.09 -12.87
N ARG A 132 4.69 -13.99 -13.58
CA ARG A 132 4.06 -14.95 -14.52
C ARG A 132 3.00 -15.84 -13.86
N LEU A 133 3.13 -16.13 -12.57
CA LEU A 133 2.14 -16.90 -11.81
C LEU A 133 0.92 -16.05 -11.39
N LEU A 134 1.12 -14.74 -11.22
CA LEU A 134 0.07 -13.81 -10.81
C LEU A 134 -0.81 -13.39 -11.98
N LEU A 135 -0.21 -13.08 -13.13
CA LEU A 135 -0.89 -12.53 -14.31
C LEU A 135 -2.11 -13.35 -14.81
N PRO A 136 -2.10 -14.70 -14.84
CA PRO A 136 -3.26 -15.49 -15.28
C PRO A 136 -4.54 -15.30 -14.46
N ASN A 137 -4.45 -14.71 -13.26
CA ASN A 137 -5.62 -14.44 -12.41
C ASN A 137 -6.35 -13.14 -12.80
N ILE A 138 -5.70 -12.26 -13.56
CA ILE A 138 -6.17 -10.90 -13.88
C ILE A 138 -6.12 -10.57 -15.38
N LEU A 139 -5.40 -11.38 -16.17
CA LEU A 139 -5.41 -11.34 -17.62
C LEU A 139 -6.25 -12.50 -18.18
N ILE A 140 -6.87 -12.25 -19.33
CA ILE A 140 -7.47 -13.28 -20.17
C ILE A 140 -6.92 -13.18 -21.58
N VAL A 141 -7.03 -14.29 -22.29
CA VAL A 141 -6.77 -14.35 -23.73
C VAL A 141 -8.09 -14.74 -24.37
N ASP A 142 -8.72 -13.79 -25.04
CA ASP A 142 -9.88 -14.04 -25.88
C ASP A 142 -9.61 -13.50 -27.28
N THR A 143 -10.01 -14.29 -28.28
CA THR A 143 -9.88 -13.94 -29.70
C THR A 143 -11.15 -13.28 -30.23
N VAL A 144 -12.28 -13.47 -29.54
CA VAL A 144 -13.52 -12.76 -29.79
C VAL A 144 -13.59 -11.61 -28.80
N GLY A 145 -13.48 -10.36 -29.28
CA GLY A 145 -13.65 -9.20 -28.41
C GLY A 145 -14.97 -9.32 -27.63
N ILE A 146 -14.92 -9.13 -26.31
CA ILE A 146 -16.13 -9.11 -25.47
C ILE A 146 -16.89 -7.82 -25.80
N HIS A 147 -17.68 -7.84 -26.88
CA HIS A 147 -18.64 -6.81 -27.17
C HIS A 147 -19.90 -7.07 -26.35
N SER A 148 -19.85 -6.76 -25.06
CA SER A 148 -21.04 -6.70 -24.22
C SER A 148 -21.86 -5.47 -24.61
N LYS A 149 -23.16 -5.63 -24.82
CA LYS A 149 -24.06 -4.48 -24.91
C LYS A 149 -24.12 -3.85 -23.53
N TRP A 150 -24.16 -2.51 -23.47
CA TRP A 150 -24.31 -1.79 -22.21
C TRP A 150 -25.53 -2.23 -21.38
N SER A 151 -26.61 -2.66 -22.04
CA SER A 151 -27.78 -3.24 -21.39
C SER A 151 -27.49 -4.56 -20.67
N ASP A 152 -26.61 -5.39 -21.25
CA ASP A 152 -26.23 -6.68 -20.71
C ASP A 152 -25.27 -6.49 -19.53
N ASP A 153 -24.35 -5.52 -19.62
CA ASP A 153 -23.45 -5.15 -18.51
C ASP A 153 -24.20 -4.72 -17.25
N LEU A 154 -25.26 -3.91 -17.41
CA LEU A 154 -26.09 -3.48 -16.27
C LEU A 154 -26.90 -4.63 -15.67
N LYS A 155 -27.24 -5.64 -16.47
CA LYS A 155 -28.08 -6.78 -16.04
C LYS A 155 -27.26 -7.92 -15.43
N TYR A 156 -26.07 -8.17 -15.95
CA TYR A 156 -25.20 -9.29 -15.58
C TYR A 156 -23.95 -8.85 -14.82
N GLY A 157 -23.89 -7.58 -14.40
CA GLY A 157 -22.84 -7.09 -13.53
C GLY A 157 -22.83 -7.81 -12.19
N LYS A 158 -21.64 -7.97 -11.61
CA LYS A 158 -21.41 -8.60 -10.32
C LYS A 158 -21.71 -7.62 -9.21
N HIS A 159 -22.42 -8.09 -8.19
CA HIS A 159 -22.76 -7.32 -7.01
C HIS A 159 -22.00 -7.86 -5.80
N TYR A 160 -21.55 -6.94 -4.95
CA TYR A 160 -20.90 -7.25 -3.67
C TYR A 160 -21.43 -6.32 -2.60
N ALA A 161 -21.92 -6.88 -1.49
CA ALA A 161 -22.33 -6.14 -0.32
C ALA A 161 -21.60 -6.68 0.91
N ALA A 162 -21.13 -5.80 1.79
CA ALA A 162 -20.46 -6.19 3.02
C ALA A 162 -20.79 -5.26 4.17
N VAL A 163 -20.88 -5.82 5.37
CA VAL A 163 -20.98 -5.09 6.63
C VAL A 163 -19.88 -5.59 7.55
N HIS A 164 -19.11 -4.65 8.11
CA HIS A 164 -18.01 -4.92 9.02
C HIS A 164 -18.28 -4.26 10.36
N SER A 165 -17.90 -4.95 11.43
CA SER A 165 -17.89 -4.41 12.79
C SER A 165 -16.58 -4.78 13.46
N ASN A 166 -15.96 -3.83 14.16
CA ASN A 166 -14.81 -4.11 15.01
C ASN A 166 -14.87 -3.32 16.30
N GLY A 167 -14.24 -3.82 17.36
CA GLY A 167 -14.20 -3.17 18.65
C GLY A 167 -13.13 -3.75 19.56
N ILE A 168 -12.89 -3.06 20.67
CA ILE A 168 -12.02 -3.50 21.76
C ILE A 168 -12.92 -3.83 22.95
N ILE A 169 -12.68 -4.97 23.59
CA ILE A 169 -13.51 -5.43 24.72
C ILE A 169 -13.28 -4.55 25.95
N GLU A 170 -12.02 -4.27 26.26
CA GLU A 170 -11.65 -3.50 27.44
C GLU A 170 -12.02 -2.00 27.24
N PRO A 171 -12.72 -1.38 28.20
CA PRO A 171 -13.17 -0.01 28.05
C PRO A 171 -11.99 0.96 28.09
N LYS A 172 -11.91 1.82 27.07
CA LYS A 172 -10.96 2.94 27.07
C LYS A 172 -11.42 4.05 28.01
N LYS A 173 -10.45 4.78 28.57
CA LYS A 173 -10.66 5.93 29.46
C LYS A 173 -11.68 6.93 28.91
N GLY A 174 -11.62 7.26 27.61
CA GLY A 174 -12.54 8.19 26.96
C GLY A 174 -14.00 7.75 26.98
N PHE A 175 -14.29 6.45 26.98
CA PHE A 175 -15.65 5.93 27.14
C PHE A 175 -16.11 5.98 28.59
N LEU A 176 -15.22 5.66 29.54
CA LEU A 176 -15.51 5.72 30.98
C LEU A 176 -15.80 7.15 31.45
N GLU A 177 -15.04 8.12 30.91
CA GLU A 177 -15.20 9.56 31.20
C GLU A 177 -16.29 10.23 30.35
N LYS A 178 -16.97 9.49 29.47
CA LYS A 178 -18.02 10.00 28.55
C LYS A 178 -17.54 11.14 27.63
N ILE A 179 -16.26 11.13 27.28
CA ILE A 179 -15.64 12.08 26.37
C ILE A 179 -15.85 11.65 24.92
N TYR A 180 -15.83 10.34 24.66
CA TYR A 180 -16.24 9.77 23.38
C TYR A 180 -17.76 9.70 23.32
N LEU A 181 -18.32 10.33 22.29
CA LEU A 181 -19.77 10.54 22.16
C LEU A 181 -20.51 9.32 21.58
N GLY A 182 -19.77 8.43 20.91
CA GLY A 182 -20.30 7.24 20.23
C GLY A 182 -20.12 5.92 20.99
N ILE A 183 -20.43 4.82 20.29
CA ILE A 183 -20.27 3.45 20.81
C ILE A 183 -18.81 2.97 20.67
N PRO A 184 -18.35 2.01 21.49
CA PRO A 184 -17.00 1.44 21.41
C PRO A 184 -16.84 0.42 20.27
N ALA A 185 -17.45 0.69 19.11
CA ALA A 185 -17.35 -0.15 17.94
C ALA A 185 -17.31 0.70 16.67
N THR A 186 -16.46 0.30 15.72
CA THR A 186 -16.47 0.80 14.35
C THR A 186 -17.48 -0.01 13.57
N ILE A 187 -18.32 0.66 12.78
CA ILE A 187 -19.27 0.01 11.87
C ILE A 187 -19.01 0.57 10.47
N SER A 188 -18.90 -0.31 9.49
CA SER A 188 -18.85 0.08 8.08
C SER A 188 -19.73 -0.80 7.21
N ALA A 189 -20.25 -0.21 6.14
CA ALA A 189 -20.99 -0.93 5.11
C ALA A 189 -20.48 -0.51 3.73
N LYS A 190 -20.46 -1.47 2.80
CA LYS A 190 -19.98 -1.27 1.45
C LYS A 190 -20.86 -2.01 0.46
N TYR A 191 -21.13 -1.35 -0.65
CA TYR A 191 -21.78 -1.93 -1.82
C TYR A 191 -20.96 -1.62 -3.06
N ARG A 192 -20.75 -2.63 -3.90
CA ARG A 192 -19.97 -2.53 -5.13
C ARG A 192 -20.68 -3.24 -6.27
N PHE A 193 -20.67 -2.60 -7.43
CA PHE A 193 -21.18 -3.12 -8.69
C PHE A 193 -20.07 -3.05 -9.73
N ILE A 194 -19.77 -4.16 -10.39
CA ILE A 194 -18.74 -4.25 -11.43
C ILE A 194 -19.27 -5.02 -12.64
N SER A 195 -19.09 -4.44 -13.82
CA SER A 195 -19.32 -5.05 -15.13
C SER A 195 -18.16 -4.71 -16.06
N HIS A 196 -18.24 -5.08 -17.34
CA HIS A 196 -17.18 -4.77 -18.30
C HIS A 196 -17.01 -3.26 -18.51
N ASN A 197 -18.12 -2.52 -18.74
CA ASN A 197 -18.08 -1.08 -19.00
C ASN A 197 -18.48 -0.21 -17.80
N PHE A 198 -19.01 -0.75 -16.70
CA PHE A 198 -19.44 0.05 -15.55
C PHE A 198 -18.87 -0.44 -14.23
N GLN A 199 -18.54 0.52 -13.38
CA GLN A 199 -18.16 0.28 -12.00
C GLN A 199 -18.82 1.31 -11.09
N ALA A 200 -19.36 0.88 -9.94
CA ALA A 200 -19.85 1.79 -8.92
C ALA A 200 -19.55 1.24 -7.53
N THR A 201 -19.25 2.11 -6.57
CA THR A 201 -19.08 1.73 -5.16
C THR A 201 -19.64 2.79 -4.25
N ILE A 202 -20.35 2.37 -3.21
CA ILE A 202 -20.80 3.20 -2.09
C ILE A 202 -20.22 2.61 -0.82
N SER A 203 -19.59 3.43 0.00
CA SER A 203 -19.01 3.03 1.29
C SER A 203 -19.39 4.03 2.37
N MET A 204 -19.70 3.50 3.55
CA MET A 204 -20.04 4.29 4.73
C MET A 204 -19.33 3.73 5.96
N LYS A 205 -18.82 4.60 6.84
CA LYS A 205 -18.06 4.22 8.03
C LYS A 205 -18.29 5.19 9.19
N SER A 206 -18.33 4.63 10.40
CA SER A 206 -18.31 5.34 11.67
C SER A 206 -17.28 4.65 12.55
N ASP A 207 -16.28 5.39 13.02
CA ASP A 207 -15.24 4.86 13.90
C ASP A 207 -15.70 4.75 15.35
N ALA A 208 -15.05 3.88 16.13
CA ALA A 208 -15.34 3.71 17.55
C ALA A 208 -15.20 5.05 18.31
N GLY A 209 -16.27 5.43 19.02
CA GLY A 209 -16.37 6.67 19.76
C GLY A 209 -16.99 7.83 18.98
N GLU A 210 -17.26 7.66 17.69
CA GLU A 210 -17.94 8.68 16.89
C GLU A 210 -19.46 8.58 17.04
N PRO A 211 -20.17 9.71 17.23
CA PRO A 211 -21.62 9.66 17.41
C PRO A 211 -22.32 9.25 16.11
N PHE A 212 -23.11 8.17 16.19
CA PHE A 212 -24.03 7.74 15.14
C PHE A 212 -25.34 8.53 15.30
N SER A 213 -25.41 9.71 14.68
CA SER A 213 -26.55 10.61 14.84
C SER A 213 -26.87 11.36 13.56
N VAL A 214 -28.13 11.73 13.42
CA VAL A 214 -28.55 12.74 12.44
C VAL A 214 -28.40 14.08 13.13
N ASN A 215 -27.42 14.87 12.71
CA ASN A 215 -27.17 16.19 13.25
C ASN A 215 -26.82 17.15 12.10
N GLU A 216 -27.78 18.00 11.75
CA GLU A 216 -27.63 18.98 10.67
C GLU A 216 -26.52 20.00 10.96
N LYS A 217 -26.30 20.35 12.23
CA LYS A 217 -25.23 21.29 12.63
C LYS A 217 -23.84 20.77 12.24
N TYR A 218 -23.65 19.45 12.29
CA TYR A 218 -22.39 18.79 11.97
C TYR A 218 -22.42 18.06 10.62
N LYS A 219 -23.48 18.28 9.80
CA LYS A 219 -23.71 17.62 8.50
C LYS A 219 -23.57 16.09 8.55
N ARG A 220 -23.96 15.47 9.67
CA ARG A 220 -23.86 14.04 9.88
C ARG A 220 -25.25 13.40 9.76
N TYR A 221 -25.35 12.29 9.03
CA TYR A 221 -26.61 11.61 8.74
C TYR A 221 -26.56 10.11 9.10
N GLY A 222 -26.10 9.80 10.31
CA GLY A 222 -25.83 8.43 10.76
C GLY A 222 -24.34 8.15 10.79
N PHE A 223 -23.77 7.73 9.65
CA PHE A 223 -22.32 7.52 9.53
C PHE A 223 -21.57 8.83 9.46
N ASP A 224 -20.30 8.79 9.83
CA ASP A 224 -19.41 9.95 9.77
C ASP A 224 -18.88 10.17 8.33
N THR A 225 -18.42 9.09 7.71
CA THR A 225 -17.81 9.12 6.39
C THR A 225 -18.73 8.48 5.36
N TYR A 226 -18.95 9.17 4.24
CA TYR A 226 -19.61 8.65 3.05
C TYR A 226 -18.70 8.82 1.84
N ARG A 227 -18.53 7.75 1.05
CA ARG A 227 -17.85 7.82 -0.25
C ARG A 227 -18.64 7.08 -1.31
N PHE A 228 -18.63 7.66 -2.50
CA PHE A 228 -19.30 7.11 -3.65
C PHE A 228 -18.51 7.43 -4.91
N PHE A 229 -18.45 6.47 -5.83
CA PHE A 229 -18.13 6.78 -7.22
C PHE A 229 -18.93 5.89 -8.17
N ALA A 230 -19.10 6.39 -9.40
CA ALA A 230 -19.55 5.64 -10.55
C ALA A 230 -18.68 5.97 -11.77
N GLU A 231 -18.32 4.96 -12.53
CA GLU A 231 -17.45 5.03 -13.68
C GLU A 231 -18.08 4.29 -14.86
N ALA A 232 -18.08 4.93 -16.02
CA ALA A 232 -18.42 4.34 -17.30
C ALA A 232 -17.17 4.35 -18.19
N LYS A 233 -16.76 3.17 -18.64
CA LYS A 233 -15.55 2.89 -19.42
C LYS A 233 -15.91 2.61 -20.87
N ASN A 234 -14.94 2.85 -21.76
CA ASN A 234 -14.99 2.50 -23.17
C ASN A 234 -16.26 3.00 -23.88
N ILE A 235 -16.73 4.22 -23.53
CA ILE A 235 -17.86 4.86 -24.19
C ILE A 235 -17.46 5.14 -25.65
N PRO A 236 -18.16 4.58 -26.65
CA PRO A 236 -17.78 4.73 -28.05
C PRO A 236 -17.64 6.20 -28.45
N ASN A 237 -16.50 6.56 -29.03
CA ASN A 237 -16.13 7.93 -29.45
C ASN A 237 -16.06 8.99 -28.32
N PHE A 238 -16.29 8.62 -27.06
CA PHE A 238 -16.31 9.57 -25.95
C PHE A 238 -15.19 9.28 -24.93
N GLY A 239 -14.81 8.04 -24.67
CA GLY A 239 -13.77 7.69 -23.68
C GLY A 239 -14.39 7.22 -22.36
N ASN A 240 -13.80 7.58 -21.22
CA ASN A 240 -14.26 7.19 -19.89
C ASN A 240 -14.76 8.42 -19.11
N ILE A 241 -15.80 8.24 -18.32
CA ILE A 241 -16.32 9.25 -17.39
C ILE A 241 -16.35 8.64 -16.00
N LEU A 242 -15.87 9.39 -15.02
CA LEU A 242 -15.98 9.05 -13.62
C LEU A 242 -16.61 10.20 -12.85
N ILE A 243 -17.58 9.88 -12.00
CA ILE A 243 -18.24 10.84 -11.10
C ILE A 243 -18.13 10.31 -9.67
N GLY A 244 -17.86 11.20 -8.72
CA GLY A 244 -17.72 10.90 -7.30
C GLY A 244 -16.28 10.99 -6.82
N SER A 245 -15.90 10.12 -5.87
CA SER A 245 -14.59 10.07 -5.23
C SER A 245 -13.57 9.34 -6.12
N TYR A 246 -12.48 10.01 -6.46
CA TYR A 246 -11.37 9.41 -7.20
C TYR A 246 -10.00 9.86 -6.70
N LYS A 247 -8.99 9.11 -7.12
CA LYS A 247 -7.58 9.46 -7.01
C LYS A 247 -7.00 9.64 -8.41
N ALA A 248 -6.10 10.61 -8.54
CA ALA A 248 -5.38 10.89 -9.77
C ALA A 248 -3.90 10.56 -9.53
N SER A 249 -3.29 9.82 -10.45
CA SER A 249 -1.89 9.40 -10.35
C SER A 249 -1.23 9.52 -11.71
N PHE A 250 -0.24 10.41 -11.83
CA PHE A 250 0.43 10.73 -13.08
C PHE A 250 1.96 10.83 -12.91
N GLY A 251 2.71 10.33 -13.90
CA GLY A 251 4.17 10.43 -13.96
C GLY A 251 4.91 9.63 -12.89
N ARG A 252 5.70 10.33 -12.08
CA ARG A 252 6.39 9.81 -10.87
C ARG A 252 5.75 10.36 -9.61
N GLY A 253 4.63 11.06 -9.71
CA GLY A 253 3.86 11.53 -8.57
C GLY A 253 4.40 12.81 -7.96
N LEU A 254 5.17 13.60 -8.73
CA LEU A 254 5.63 14.91 -8.25
C LEU A 254 4.47 15.91 -8.11
N ILE A 255 3.40 15.78 -8.90
CA ILE A 255 2.18 16.57 -8.73
C ILE A 255 1.02 15.73 -8.21
N PHE A 256 0.72 14.62 -8.90
CA PHE A 256 -0.38 13.71 -8.56
C PHE A 256 0.19 12.31 -8.38
N GLY A 257 0.35 11.87 -7.14
CA GLY A 257 0.92 10.56 -6.83
C GLY A 257 0.05 9.78 -5.86
N ASN A 258 0.06 8.46 -6.02
CA ASN A 258 -0.46 7.53 -5.03
C ASN A 258 0.70 6.86 -4.27
N LYS A 259 0.41 6.30 -3.09
CA LYS A 259 1.42 5.53 -2.34
C LYS A 259 1.88 4.34 -3.19
N ASN A 260 3.18 4.25 -3.44
CA ASN A 260 3.76 3.09 -4.09
C ASN A 260 3.72 1.88 -3.15
N TRP A 261 3.46 0.70 -3.70
CA TRP A 261 3.41 -0.55 -2.93
C TRP A 261 4.76 -1.28 -2.95
N GLY A 262 4.94 -2.14 -1.95
CA GLY A 262 6.11 -2.99 -1.80
C GLY A 262 7.32 -2.32 -1.17
N SER A 263 8.37 -3.11 -0.98
CA SER A 263 9.63 -2.66 -0.37
C SER A 263 10.26 -1.51 -1.17
N LYS A 264 11.13 -0.69 -0.53
CA LYS A 264 11.86 0.38 -1.23
C LYS A 264 12.65 -0.13 -2.44
N THR A 265 13.14 -1.37 -2.38
CA THR A 265 13.78 -2.04 -3.51
C THR A 265 12.79 -2.29 -4.65
N GLN A 266 11.62 -2.86 -4.34
CA GLN A 266 10.56 -3.12 -5.33
C GLN A 266 10.03 -1.84 -5.97
N GLN A 267 9.88 -0.75 -5.20
CA GLN A 267 9.47 0.54 -5.77
C GLN A 267 10.46 1.08 -6.82
N LEU A 268 11.76 0.81 -6.67
CA LEU A 268 12.78 1.20 -7.65
C LEU A 268 12.90 0.24 -8.84
N LEU A 269 12.68 -1.05 -8.63
CA LEU A 269 12.78 -2.08 -9.68
C LEU A 269 11.50 -2.15 -10.52
N ASN A 270 10.35 -2.10 -9.86
CA ASN A 270 9.02 -2.27 -10.41
C ASN A 270 8.21 -1.00 -10.19
N THR A 271 8.72 0.14 -10.67
CA THR A 271 8.06 1.39 -10.31
C THR A 271 6.65 1.43 -10.90
N PRO A 272 5.61 1.56 -10.05
CA PRO A 272 4.23 1.45 -10.49
C PRO A 272 3.89 2.49 -11.54
N ASN A 273 2.96 2.11 -12.41
CA ASN A 273 2.51 2.96 -13.49
C ASN A 273 1.48 3.97 -12.99
N GLN A 274 1.95 5.16 -12.68
CA GLN A 274 1.10 6.27 -12.25
C GLN A 274 0.62 7.03 -13.50
N LYS A 275 -0.39 6.57 -14.25
CA LYS A 275 -0.94 7.34 -15.41
C LYS A 275 -2.46 7.26 -15.56
N SER A 276 -3.19 7.02 -14.47
CA SER A 276 -4.64 6.82 -14.51
C SER A 276 -5.37 7.64 -13.45
N ILE A 277 -6.66 7.88 -13.74
CA ILE A 277 -7.65 8.29 -12.74
C ILE A 277 -8.42 7.04 -12.34
N THR A 278 -8.53 6.81 -11.04
CA THR A 278 -9.14 5.59 -10.51
C THR A 278 -10.20 5.95 -9.48
N GLY A 279 -11.38 5.34 -9.62
CA GLY A 279 -12.45 5.47 -8.64
C GLY A 279 -12.02 4.91 -7.28
N TYR A 280 -12.33 5.64 -6.21
CA TYR A 280 -11.94 5.26 -4.87
C TYR A 280 -13.16 5.10 -3.97
N GLY A 281 -13.45 3.84 -3.63
CA GLY A 281 -14.51 3.45 -2.70
C GLY A 281 -13.99 2.95 -1.35
N GLY A 282 -12.71 3.19 -1.00
CA GLY A 282 -12.18 2.80 0.31
C GLY A 282 -12.70 3.71 1.43
N THR A 283 -12.51 3.32 2.70
CA THR A 283 -12.96 4.08 3.88
C THR A 283 -11.83 4.65 4.72
N SER A 284 -10.57 4.52 4.26
CA SER A 284 -9.40 5.14 4.90
C SER A 284 -9.50 6.67 5.00
N ALA A 285 -8.83 7.31 5.94
CA ALA A 285 -8.79 8.78 6.04
C ALA A 285 -8.00 9.49 4.92
N THR A 286 -7.59 8.77 3.85
CA THR A 286 -6.83 9.39 2.75
C THR A 286 -7.69 10.40 1.98
N PRO A 287 -7.19 11.61 1.69
CA PRO A 287 -7.92 12.59 0.90
C PRO A 287 -8.23 12.06 -0.50
N THR A 288 -9.42 12.39 -1.00
CA THR A 288 -9.89 12.04 -2.35
C THR A 288 -10.42 13.29 -3.04
N ILE A 289 -10.37 13.32 -4.36
CA ILE A 289 -11.02 14.38 -5.14
C ILE A 289 -12.45 13.93 -5.39
N ASN A 290 -13.44 14.70 -4.93
CA ASN A 290 -14.86 14.39 -5.16
C ASN A 290 -15.39 15.30 -6.28
N GLY A 291 -15.70 14.75 -7.44
CA GLY A 291 -16.18 15.55 -8.56
C GLY A 291 -16.34 14.74 -9.84
N ILE A 292 -15.87 15.29 -10.96
CA ILE A 292 -15.95 14.66 -12.27
C ILE A 292 -14.55 14.52 -12.87
N ALA A 293 -14.32 13.39 -13.52
CA ALA A 293 -13.13 13.13 -14.31
C ALA A 293 -13.51 12.56 -15.67
N TYR A 294 -12.73 12.95 -16.66
CA TYR A 294 -12.88 12.54 -18.05
C TYR A 294 -11.53 12.06 -18.57
N SER A 295 -11.53 10.90 -19.20
CA SER A 295 -10.34 10.31 -19.80
C SER A 295 -10.62 9.90 -21.24
N TYR A 296 -9.78 10.33 -22.16
CA TYR A 296 -9.87 9.98 -23.56
C TYR A 296 -8.55 9.37 -24.03
N GLN A 297 -8.63 8.23 -24.69
CA GLN A 297 -7.47 7.53 -25.20
C GLN A 297 -7.67 7.09 -26.64
N ASN A 298 -6.61 7.24 -27.42
CA ASN A 298 -6.44 6.57 -28.71
C ASN A 298 -5.06 5.89 -28.78
N HIS A 299 -4.66 5.42 -29.96
CA HIS A 299 -3.42 4.65 -30.16
C HIS A 299 -2.12 5.44 -29.89
N LEU A 300 -2.18 6.77 -29.78
CA LEU A 300 -1.01 7.63 -29.59
C LEU A 300 -1.14 8.59 -28.40
N ILE A 301 -2.35 9.09 -28.15
CA ILE A 301 -2.64 10.17 -27.21
C ILE A 301 -3.57 9.62 -26.11
N ASN A 302 -3.21 9.89 -24.86
CA ASN A 302 -4.10 9.79 -23.71
C ASN A 302 -4.24 11.18 -23.08
N THR A 303 -5.47 11.58 -22.77
CA THR A 303 -5.80 12.87 -22.16
C THR A 303 -6.75 12.65 -21.00
N ASN A 304 -6.41 13.23 -19.86
CA ASN A 304 -7.22 13.18 -18.66
C ASN A 304 -7.49 14.61 -18.19
N ILE A 305 -8.74 14.93 -17.87
CA ILE A 305 -9.13 16.23 -17.30
C ILE A 305 -10.08 15.94 -16.15
N PHE A 306 -9.89 16.63 -15.03
CA PHE A 306 -10.68 16.37 -13.85
C PHE A 306 -10.82 17.62 -12.99
N TYR A 307 -11.95 17.69 -12.31
CA TYR A 307 -12.26 18.73 -11.34
C TYR A 307 -13.00 18.12 -10.16
N GLY A 308 -12.68 18.60 -8.95
CA GLY A 308 -13.45 18.23 -7.78
C GLY A 308 -13.07 19.01 -6.53
N ILE A 309 -13.74 18.65 -5.45
CA ILE A 309 -13.64 19.28 -4.14
C ILE A 309 -13.26 18.21 -3.12
N SER A 310 -12.25 18.51 -2.32
CA SER A 310 -11.86 17.69 -1.18
C SER A 310 -12.20 18.43 0.10
N ASN A 311 -12.89 17.75 1.01
CA ASN A 311 -13.11 18.26 2.35
C ASN A 311 -11.95 17.79 3.23
N LEU A 312 -11.34 18.71 3.95
CA LEU A 312 -10.17 18.47 4.79
C LEU A 312 -10.48 18.87 6.23
N ASP A 313 -10.04 18.03 7.15
CA ASP A 313 -10.10 18.32 8.58
C ASP A 313 -8.93 19.25 8.94
N SER A 314 -9.22 20.36 9.60
CA SER A 314 -8.21 21.39 9.81
C SER A 314 -8.48 22.24 11.03
N ASP A 315 -7.39 22.69 11.67
CA ASP A 315 -7.42 23.74 12.67
C ASP A 315 -7.58 25.10 11.99
N THR A 316 -8.79 25.66 12.10
CA THR A 316 -9.13 26.98 11.56
C THR A 316 -9.35 27.99 12.68
N SER A 317 -8.73 29.17 12.56
CA SER A 317 -8.93 30.28 13.49
C SER A 317 -8.73 31.61 12.78
N GLY A 318 -9.53 32.62 13.12
CA GLY A 318 -9.40 33.97 12.53
C GLY A 318 -9.66 34.06 11.02
N GLY A 319 -10.25 33.04 10.39
CA GLY A 319 -10.40 32.98 8.93
C GLY A 319 -9.19 32.40 8.19
N GLU A 320 -8.28 31.74 8.90
CA GLU A 320 -7.06 31.13 8.36
C GLU A 320 -6.98 29.67 8.80
N TRP A 321 -6.21 28.85 8.08
CA TRP A 321 -5.89 27.48 8.49
C TRP A 321 -4.40 27.33 8.82
N HIS A 322 -4.12 26.51 9.84
CA HIS A 322 -2.77 26.34 10.40
C HIS A 322 -2.20 24.95 10.18
N ASN A 323 -3.04 23.93 10.26
CA ASN A 323 -2.63 22.54 10.08
C ASN A 323 -3.77 21.70 9.51
N ILE A 324 -3.42 20.71 8.70
CA ILE A 324 -4.35 19.71 8.17
C ILE A 324 -4.23 18.48 9.06
N ASN A 325 -5.32 18.10 9.70
CA ASN A 325 -5.35 16.95 10.58
C ASN A 325 -5.51 15.67 9.76
N THR A 326 -4.58 14.73 9.92
CA THR A 326 -4.60 13.44 9.21
C THR A 326 -5.09 12.29 10.08
N SER A 327 -5.53 12.55 11.33
CA SER A 327 -5.98 11.48 12.25
C SER A 327 -7.30 10.85 11.81
N GLY A 328 -8.18 11.61 11.17
CA GLY A 328 -9.50 11.18 10.71
C GLY A 328 -10.47 10.76 11.82
N TYR A 329 -10.25 11.21 13.06
CA TYR A 329 -11.11 10.89 14.20
C TYR A 329 -12.08 12.03 14.52
N HIS A 330 -13.35 11.69 14.78
CA HIS A 330 -14.43 12.63 15.13
C HIS A 330 -15.25 12.17 16.35
N ARG A 331 -14.56 11.88 17.46
CA ARG A 331 -15.10 11.25 18.67
C ARG A 331 -15.46 12.25 19.76
N THR A 332 -14.78 13.40 19.80
CA THR A 332 -15.00 14.51 20.76
C THR A 332 -15.57 15.75 20.07
N GLU A 333 -16.14 16.68 20.83
CA GLU A 333 -16.64 17.95 20.28
C GLU A 333 -15.54 18.75 19.55
N SER A 334 -14.32 18.78 20.12
CA SER A 334 -13.19 19.48 19.50
C SER A 334 -12.74 18.84 18.19
N GLU A 335 -12.81 17.51 18.07
CA GLU A 335 -12.51 16.78 16.85
C GLU A 335 -13.59 17.05 15.79
N ILE A 336 -14.88 17.06 16.18
CA ILE A 336 -16.00 17.35 15.29
C ILE A 336 -15.95 18.80 14.77
N LEU A 337 -15.55 19.76 15.59
CA LEU A 337 -15.44 21.16 15.17
C LEU A 337 -14.32 21.41 14.13
N ARG A 338 -13.37 20.49 13.98
CA ARG A 338 -12.30 20.56 12.98
C ARG A 338 -12.66 19.84 11.68
N GLN A 339 -13.72 19.03 11.72
CA GLN A 339 -14.12 18.16 10.64
C GLN A 339 -14.59 18.96 9.42
N ASN A 340 -14.11 18.61 8.22
CA ASN A 340 -14.56 19.16 6.94
C ASN A 340 -14.59 20.71 6.88
N CYS A 341 -13.70 21.38 7.63
CA CYS A 341 -13.70 22.85 7.76
C CYS A 341 -12.95 23.55 6.63
N LEU A 342 -12.07 22.85 5.92
CA LEU A 342 -11.28 23.38 4.82
C LEU A 342 -11.68 22.70 3.51
N LEU A 343 -12.12 23.48 2.53
CA LEU A 343 -12.42 22.98 1.19
C LEU A 343 -11.23 23.21 0.27
N LEU A 344 -10.85 22.18 -0.48
CA LEU A 344 -9.82 22.26 -1.51
C LEU A 344 -10.44 21.99 -2.88
N HIS A 345 -10.59 23.03 -3.69
CA HIS A 345 -10.96 22.90 -5.09
C HIS A 345 -9.73 22.53 -5.90
N THR A 346 -9.79 21.47 -6.70
CA THR A 346 -8.70 21.04 -7.57
C THR A 346 -9.18 20.92 -9.00
N LEU A 347 -8.52 21.61 -9.91
CA LEU A 347 -8.62 21.40 -11.36
C LEU A 347 -7.28 20.82 -11.83
N GLY A 348 -7.31 19.68 -12.48
CA GLY A 348 -6.11 19.02 -12.98
C GLY A 348 -6.28 18.43 -14.36
N GLY A 349 -5.17 18.24 -15.05
CA GLY A 349 -5.13 17.61 -16.34
C GLY A 349 -3.80 16.94 -16.63
N ASN A 350 -3.87 15.93 -17.48
CA ASN A 350 -2.73 15.18 -17.98
C ASN A 350 -2.89 14.95 -19.49
N ILE A 351 -1.82 15.16 -20.25
CA ILE A 351 -1.73 14.77 -21.65
C ILE A 351 -0.49 13.92 -21.82
N ASN A 352 -0.64 12.72 -22.36
CA ASN A 352 0.42 11.77 -22.61
C ASN A 352 0.42 11.37 -24.09
N ILE A 353 1.61 11.37 -24.71
CA ILE A 353 1.81 10.98 -26.10
C ILE A 353 2.90 9.92 -26.14
N GLY A 354 2.64 8.78 -26.77
CA GLY A 354 3.64 7.73 -26.86
C GLY A 354 3.24 6.51 -27.67
N LYS A 355 4.25 5.68 -27.95
CA LYS A 355 4.13 4.37 -28.59
C LYS A 355 4.82 3.30 -27.73
N VAL A 356 4.84 2.07 -28.23
CA VAL A 356 5.69 1.01 -27.67
C VAL A 356 7.14 1.51 -27.61
N ARG A 357 7.74 1.44 -26.41
CA ARG A 357 9.10 1.87 -26.02
C ARG A 357 9.35 3.36 -25.72
N TRP A 358 8.39 4.26 -25.94
CA TRP A 358 8.59 5.65 -25.52
C TRP A 358 7.27 6.36 -25.25
N ASN A 359 7.24 7.20 -24.24
CA ASN A 359 6.14 8.12 -24.00
C ASN A 359 6.60 9.36 -23.24
N ILE A 360 5.89 10.46 -23.46
CA ILE A 360 6.13 11.74 -22.83
C ILE A 360 4.76 12.28 -22.42
N GLY A 361 4.65 12.81 -21.21
CA GLY A 361 3.43 13.47 -20.80
C GLY A 361 3.68 14.71 -19.96
N VAL A 362 2.64 15.52 -19.88
CA VAL A 362 2.61 16.79 -19.15
C VAL A 362 1.42 16.76 -18.20
N ASN A 363 1.67 17.14 -16.96
CA ASN A 363 0.63 17.38 -15.95
C ASN A 363 0.51 18.87 -15.70
N GLY A 364 -0.71 19.34 -15.45
CA GLY A 364 -0.98 20.68 -14.96
C GLY A 364 -2.05 20.63 -13.87
N TYR A 365 -1.92 21.47 -12.86
CA TYR A 365 -2.99 21.65 -11.87
C TYR A 365 -3.05 23.05 -11.29
N MET A 366 -4.25 23.39 -10.84
CA MET A 366 -4.53 24.51 -9.97
C MET A 366 -5.38 24.02 -8.82
N ALA A 367 -5.01 24.41 -7.61
CA ALA A 367 -5.74 24.12 -6.40
C ALA A 367 -6.01 25.41 -5.60
N LYS A 368 -7.21 25.53 -5.05
CA LYS A 368 -7.63 26.66 -4.22
C LYS A 368 -8.19 26.16 -2.90
N PHE A 369 -7.56 26.58 -1.81
CA PHE A 369 -8.08 26.41 -0.45
C PHE A 369 -9.16 27.46 -0.16
N SER A 370 -10.20 27.09 0.59
CA SER A 370 -11.27 28.02 0.98
C SER A 370 -10.82 29.08 1.98
N LEU A 371 -9.72 28.82 2.70
CA LEU A 371 -9.09 29.74 3.64
C LEU A 371 -7.58 29.82 3.31
N PRO A 372 -6.91 30.96 3.54
CA PRO A 372 -5.47 31.08 3.37
C PRO A 372 -4.70 30.25 4.41
N ALA A 373 -3.61 29.63 3.94
CA ALA A 373 -2.64 28.95 4.77
C ALA A 373 -1.71 29.95 5.45
N VAL A 374 -1.49 29.79 6.75
CA VAL A 374 -0.52 30.57 7.51
C VAL A 374 0.42 29.64 8.27
N THR A 375 1.70 30.00 8.27
CA THR A 375 2.76 29.23 8.90
C THR A 375 3.08 29.78 10.28
N SER A 376 3.49 28.91 11.20
CA SER A 376 4.06 29.38 12.48
C SER A 376 5.40 30.11 12.25
N ASN A 377 5.85 30.87 13.24
CA ASN A 377 7.16 31.56 13.24
C ASN A 377 8.34 30.61 13.53
N ASP A 378 8.13 29.29 13.42
CA ASP A 378 9.19 28.32 13.67
C ASP A 378 10.16 28.23 12.48
N ILE A 379 11.41 27.84 12.75
CA ILE A 379 12.44 27.75 11.71
C ILE A 379 12.07 26.69 10.65
N TRP A 380 11.41 25.59 11.06
CA TRP A 380 11.03 24.51 10.14
C TRP A 380 9.85 24.88 9.22
N SER A 381 9.02 25.86 9.57
CA SER A 381 7.83 26.23 8.79
C SER A 381 8.07 27.37 7.77
N ILE A 382 9.29 27.91 7.70
CA ILE A 382 9.65 29.03 6.79
C ILE A 382 9.35 28.73 5.32
N TYR A 383 9.44 27.46 4.91
CA TYR A 383 9.19 27.03 3.53
C TYR A 383 7.88 26.27 3.34
N ASP A 384 7.05 26.21 4.38
CA ASP A 384 5.71 25.66 4.25
C ASP A 384 4.85 26.55 3.35
N PHE A 385 3.80 25.96 2.78
CA PHE A 385 2.90 26.65 1.89
C PHE A 385 2.13 27.77 2.62
N THR A 386 2.05 28.94 1.98
CA THR A 386 1.29 30.10 2.46
C THR A 386 0.32 30.59 1.38
N GLY A 387 -0.83 31.11 1.80
CA GLY A 387 -1.87 31.64 0.93
C GLY A 387 -2.93 30.62 0.51
N GLU A 388 -3.74 30.97 -0.49
CA GLU A 388 -4.91 30.18 -0.90
C GLU A 388 -4.69 29.34 -2.17
N TRP A 389 -3.76 29.75 -3.03
CA TRP A 389 -3.61 29.21 -4.38
C TRP A 389 -2.32 28.44 -4.54
N GLN A 390 -2.45 27.25 -5.11
CA GLN A 390 -1.33 26.44 -5.55
C GLN A 390 -1.51 26.13 -7.03
N TRP A 391 -0.45 26.29 -7.80
CA TRP A 391 -0.43 25.87 -9.20
C TRP A 391 0.86 25.13 -9.50
N GLY A 392 0.79 24.20 -10.43
CA GLY A 392 1.96 23.45 -10.82
C GLY A 392 1.86 22.84 -12.20
N VAL A 393 3.02 22.63 -12.80
CA VAL A 393 3.18 21.94 -14.08
C VAL A 393 4.33 20.95 -13.95
N SER A 394 4.18 19.77 -14.54
CA SER A 394 5.27 18.80 -14.64
C SER A 394 5.32 18.16 -16.00
N ALA A 395 6.52 17.70 -16.38
CA ALA A 395 6.73 16.90 -17.56
C ALA A 395 7.41 15.59 -17.14
N TYR A 396 6.86 14.47 -17.59
CA TYR A 396 7.44 13.14 -17.37
C TYR A 396 7.72 12.44 -18.68
N TYR A 397 8.61 11.46 -18.61
CA TYR A 397 9.00 10.68 -19.76
C TYR A 397 9.26 9.22 -19.40
N PHE A 398 9.18 8.37 -20.40
CA PHE A 398 9.66 7.00 -20.39
C PHE A 398 10.29 6.70 -21.74
N PHE A 399 11.48 6.11 -21.73
CA PHE A 399 12.17 5.64 -22.93
C PHE A 399 12.79 4.28 -22.66
N LYS A 400 12.62 3.34 -23.58
CA LYS A 400 13.23 2.01 -23.55
C LYS A 400 13.96 1.75 -24.86
N LYS A 401 15.23 1.35 -24.76
CA LYS A 401 16.03 0.92 -25.91
C LYS A 401 16.87 -0.28 -25.52
N ARG A 402 16.53 -1.44 -26.10
CA ARG A 402 17.16 -2.73 -25.76
C ARG A 402 17.08 -2.97 -24.24
N LYS A 403 18.24 -3.17 -23.60
CA LYS A 403 18.44 -3.46 -22.18
C LYS A 403 18.47 -2.22 -21.28
N ILE A 404 18.15 -1.03 -21.80
CA ILE A 404 18.19 0.23 -21.05
C ILE A 404 16.80 0.84 -21.06
N SER A 405 16.29 1.18 -19.88
CA SER A 405 15.07 1.96 -19.68
C SER A 405 15.36 3.19 -18.82
N MET A 406 14.72 4.31 -19.15
CA MET A 406 14.82 5.57 -18.43
C MET A 406 13.43 6.11 -18.22
N ASN A 407 13.15 6.61 -17.02
CA ASN A 407 11.94 7.35 -16.75
C ASN A 407 12.20 8.46 -15.74
N GLY A 408 11.36 9.48 -15.73
CA GLY A 408 11.53 10.57 -14.80
C GLY A 408 10.45 11.62 -14.92
N GLU A 409 10.43 12.53 -13.96
CA GLU A 409 9.52 13.67 -13.92
C GLU A 409 10.29 14.91 -13.43
N PHE A 410 9.97 16.06 -14.03
CA PHE A 410 10.40 17.39 -13.60
C PHE A 410 9.15 18.21 -13.33
N ALA A 411 9.06 18.80 -12.15
CA ALA A 411 7.90 19.57 -11.71
C ALA A 411 8.29 20.94 -11.19
N VAL A 412 7.43 21.92 -11.43
CA VAL A 412 7.49 23.25 -10.83
C VAL A 412 6.14 23.55 -10.20
N VAL A 413 6.14 23.89 -8.92
CA VAL A 413 4.94 24.27 -8.15
C VAL A 413 5.24 25.55 -7.39
N ASN A 414 4.42 26.59 -7.59
CA ASN A 414 4.61 27.92 -6.97
C ASN A 414 6.07 28.44 -7.06
N SER A 415 6.72 28.29 -8.22
CA SER A 415 8.13 28.66 -8.49
C SER A 415 9.21 27.83 -7.79
N ALA A 416 8.84 26.77 -7.07
CA ALA A 416 9.76 25.79 -6.51
C ALA A 416 9.85 24.56 -7.42
N PHE A 417 11.04 23.98 -7.58
CA PHE A 417 11.25 22.87 -8.50
C PHE A 417 11.53 21.55 -7.76
N ALA A 418 11.16 20.45 -8.41
CA ALA A 418 11.43 19.09 -8.00
C ALA A 418 11.72 18.20 -9.21
N THR A 419 12.50 17.15 -9.01
CA THR A 419 12.72 16.12 -10.02
C THR A 419 12.96 14.75 -9.39
N ASN A 420 12.51 13.71 -10.08
CA ASN A 420 12.75 12.32 -9.72
C ASN A 420 12.98 11.52 -11.01
N ASN A 421 14.16 10.95 -11.18
CA ASN A 421 14.58 10.24 -12.39
C ASN A 421 15.14 8.87 -12.04
N ASN A 422 14.80 7.87 -12.85
CA ASN A 422 15.26 6.51 -12.72
C ASN A 422 15.88 6.01 -14.03
N LEU A 423 17.01 5.34 -13.91
CA LEU A 423 17.72 4.68 -15.00
C LEU A 423 17.88 3.21 -14.64
N GLN A 424 17.42 2.33 -15.52
CA GLN A 424 17.38 0.90 -15.28
C GLN A 424 18.09 0.15 -16.41
N PHE A 425 18.89 -0.83 -16.01
CA PHE A 425 19.70 -1.69 -16.87
C PHE A 425 19.33 -3.14 -16.65
N LEU A 426 18.95 -3.80 -17.73
CA LEU A 426 18.66 -5.24 -17.76
C LEU A 426 19.91 -5.98 -18.23
N LEU A 427 20.74 -6.44 -17.29
CA LEU A 427 22.01 -7.10 -17.59
C LEU A 427 21.80 -8.43 -18.33
N SER A 428 20.83 -9.22 -17.85
CA SER A 428 20.36 -10.49 -18.39
C SER A 428 18.83 -10.53 -18.33
N SER A 429 18.17 -11.55 -18.90
CA SER A 429 16.70 -11.67 -18.92
C SER A 429 16.04 -11.52 -17.53
N ASN A 430 16.80 -11.78 -16.46
CA ASN A 430 16.29 -11.79 -15.09
C ASN A 430 17.15 -10.96 -14.13
N SER A 431 18.16 -10.21 -14.59
CA SER A 431 19.05 -9.42 -13.72
C SER A 431 18.93 -7.94 -14.01
N THR A 432 18.59 -7.17 -12.98
CA THR A 432 18.21 -5.77 -13.14
C THR A 432 18.96 -4.87 -12.17
N ILE A 433 19.49 -3.76 -12.66
CA ILE A 433 20.04 -2.66 -11.87
C ILE A 433 19.15 -1.45 -12.09
N SER A 434 18.79 -0.74 -11.02
CA SER A 434 18.01 0.49 -11.05
C SER A 434 18.72 1.57 -10.25
N ILE A 435 18.95 2.73 -10.87
CA ILE A 435 19.60 3.89 -10.26
C ILE A 435 18.60 5.04 -10.27
N ASN A 436 18.31 5.55 -9.09
CA ASN A 436 17.41 6.68 -8.89
C ASN A 436 18.17 7.92 -8.45
N TYR A 437 17.79 9.06 -9.00
CA TYR A 437 18.22 10.38 -8.57
C TYR A 437 17.00 11.26 -8.32
N ARG A 438 16.97 11.93 -7.17
CA ARG A 438 15.88 12.83 -6.80
C ARG A 438 16.39 14.11 -6.14
N TYR A 439 15.69 15.19 -6.42
CA TYR A 439 15.93 16.49 -5.81
C TYR A 439 14.60 17.21 -5.63
N PHE A 440 14.34 17.69 -4.42
CA PHE A 440 13.18 18.48 -4.05
C PHE A 440 13.64 19.76 -3.39
N SER A 441 13.35 20.92 -4.00
CA SER A 441 13.72 22.19 -3.38
C SER A 441 12.98 22.37 -2.03
N PRO A 442 13.55 23.12 -1.06
CA PRO A 442 12.91 23.33 0.24
C PRO A 442 11.50 23.91 0.18
N LYS A 443 11.27 24.85 -0.75
CA LYS A 443 9.96 25.49 -1.00
C LYS A 443 9.01 24.64 -1.83
N TYR A 444 9.44 23.47 -2.32
CA TYR A 444 8.58 22.62 -3.12
C TYR A 444 7.50 22.04 -2.23
N HIS A 445 6.26 22.42 -2.48
CA HIS A 445 5.12 21.83 -1.79
C HIS A 445 4.05 21.61 -2.84
N ALA A 446 3.53 20.39 -2.93
CA ALA A 446 2.49 19.99 -3.86
C ALA A 446 1.51 19.09 -3.09
N PHE A 447 0.26 19.53 -2.90
CA PHE A 447 -0.65 18.88 -1.97
C PHE A 447 -0.96 17.41 -2.33
N TRP A 448 -1.13 17.14 -3.64
CA TRP A 448 -1.44 15.81 -4.16
C TRP A 448 -0.20 14.97 -4.49
N ALA A 449 1.00 15.48 -4.18
CA ALA A 449 2.24 14.81 -4.57
C ALA A 449 2.54 13.64 -3.64
N ASN A 450 2.91 12.52 -4.24
CA ASN A 450 3.43 11.37 -3.54
C ASN A 450 4.37 10.61 -4.46
N THR A 451 5.66 10.75 -4.19
CA THR A 451 6.74 10.16 -4.99
C THR A 451 7.66 9.37 -4.08
N TYR A 452 8.54 8.57 -4.68
CA TYR A 452 9.59 7.90 -3.94
C TYR A 452 10.53 8.94 -3.27
N SER A 453 10.58 8.92 -1.94
CA SER A 453 11.41 9.80 -1.09
C SER A 453 11.96 9.04 0.12
N SER A 454 12.97 9.59 0.78
CA SER A 454 13.46 9.07 2.07
C SER A 454 12.90 9.84 3.26
N MET A 455 12.43 11.06 3.03
CA MET A 455 11.62 11.84 3.95
C MET A 455 10.12 11.52 3.76
N SER A 456 9.30 11.89 4.75
CA SER A 456 7.84 11.68 4.73
C SER A 456 7.07 12.56 3.74
N GLY A 457 7.74 13.55 3.14
CA GLY A 457 7.17 14.49 2.19
C GLY A 457 8.05 14.65 0.95
N THR A 458 7.57 15.42 -0.01
CA THR A 458 8.22 15.66 -1.30
C THR A 458 9.03 16.95 -1.32
N ASN A 459 9.52 17.42 -0.17
CA ASN A 459 10.16 18.72 0.00
C ASN A 459 11.53 18.65 0.68
N GLY A 460 12.46 19.50 0.25
CA GLY A 460 13.74 19.69 0.93
C GLY A 460 14.65 18.47 1.00
N GLU A 461 14.68 17.61 -0.02
CA GLU A 461 15.51 16.40 -0.06
C GLU A 461 16.40 16.39 -1.32
N HIS A 462 17.65 15.96 -1.18
CA HIS A 462 18.52 15.61 -2.29
C HIS A 462 19.07 14.20 -2.05
N GLY A 463 18.76 13.25 -2.92
CA GLY A 463 19.11 11.86 -2.68
C GLY A 463 19.32 11.04 -3.95
N ALA A 464 19.97 9.89 -3.77
CA ALA A 464 20.16 8.90 -4.80
C ALA A 464 20.04 7.50 -4.19
N SER A 465 19.55 6.58 -5.01
CA SER A 465 19.34 5.19 -4.59
C SER A 465 19.77 4.23 -5.68
N LEU A 466 20.18 3.04 -5.26
CA LEU A 466 20.57 1.93 -6.10
C LEU A 466 19.81 0.69 -5.65
N ALA A 467 19.13 0.03 -6.57
CA ALA A 467 18.54 -1.29 -6.37
C ALA A 467 19.13 -2.26 -7.39
N ILE A 468 19.42 -3.48 -6.93
CA ILE A 468 19.93 -4.55 -7.77
C ILE A 468 19.12 -5.81 -7.45
N ASP A 469 18.58 -6.46 -8.48
CA ASP A 469 17.98 -7.79 -8.38
C ASP A 469 18.79 -8.79 -9.21
N LEU A 470 19.31 -9.82 -8.54
CA LEU A 470 20.20 -10.83 -9.10
C LEU A 470 19.69 -12.24 -8.77
N PRO A 471 19.18 -12.99 -9.75
CA PRO A 471 18.99 -14.43 -9.62
C PRO A 471 20.37 -15.10 -9.66
N LEU A 472 20.92 -15.39 -8.47
CA LEU A 472 22.21 -16.07 -8.32
C LEU A 472 22.16 -17.49 -8.87
N TYR A 473 21.02 -18.18 -8.70
CA TYR A 473 20.75 -19.52 -9.23
C TYR A 473 19.24 -19.70 -9.45
N LYS A 474 18.79 -20.77 -10.12
CA LYS A 474 17.37 -21.01 -10.46
C LYS A 474 16.37 -20.83 -9.31
N LYS A 475 16.82 -21.06 -8.07
CA LYS A 475 16.02 -21.02 -6.84
C LYS A 475 16.50 -19.98 -5.83
N LEU A 476 17.57 -19.24 -6.14
CA LEU A 476 18.23 -18.34 -5.20
C LEU A 476 18.34 -16.96 -5.83
N SER A 477 17.70 -15.96 -5.23
CA SER A 477 17.76 -14.56 -5.66
C SER A 477 18.31 -13.67 -4.56
N LEU A 478 19.11 -12.69 -4.95
CA LEU A 478 19.70 -11.68 -4.09
C LEU A 478 19.21 -10.31 -4.56
N GLU A 479 18.60 -9.57 -3.65
CA GLU A 479 18.28 -8.17 -3.86
C GLU A 479 19.15 -7.31 -2.96
N LEU A 480 19.76 -6.28 -3.54
CA LEU A 480 20.58 -5.30 -2.83
C LEU A 480 19.96 -3.93 -3.02
N PHE A 481 19.96 -3.15 -1.95
CA PHE A 481 19.46 -1.78 -1.95
C PHE A 481 20.38 -0.87 -1.16
N ALA A 482 20.63 0.30 -1.71
CA ALA A 482 21.35 1.38 -1.07
C ALA A 482 20.63 2.69 -1.34
N ASP A 483 20.44 3.50 -0.31
CA ASP A 483 19.88 4.85 -0.41
C ASP A 483 20.73 5.81 0.41
N GLY A 484 21.00 6.98 -0.16
CA GLY A 484 21.66 8.09 0.51
C GLY A 484 20.89 9.37 0.22
N TYR A 485 20.59 10.13 1.26
CA TYR A 485 19.86 11.39 1.14
C TYR A 485 20.43 12.47 2.05
N LYS A 486 20.23 13.71 1.65
CA LYS A 486 20.57 14.92 2.39
C LYS A 486 19.34 15.80 2.51
N THR A 487 19.04 16.25 3.73
CA THR A 487 18.01 17.27 3.95
C THR A 487 18.55 18.65 3.57
N LEU A 488 17.79 19.39 2.76
CA LEU A 488 18.15 20.74 2.32
C LEU A 488 17.66 21.82 3.29
N TRP A 489 16.66 21.49 4.11
CA TRP A 489 16.12 22.37 5.15
C TRP A 489 15.71 21.60 6.40
N ALA A 490 15.49 22.34 7.48
CA ALA A 490 14.99 21.80 8.74
C ALA A 490 13.54 21.35 8.55
N SER A 491 13.20 20.21 9.11
CA SER A 491 11.82 19.78 9.31
C SER A 491 11.64 19.42 10.78
N VAL A 492 10.40 19.20 11.20
CA VAL A 492 10.08 18.71 12.56
C VAL A 492 10.87 17.46 12.93
N ASN A 493 11.30 16.64 11.97
CA ASN A 493 12.02 15.39 12.24
C ASN A 493 13.47 15.37 11.77
N HIS A 494 13.95 16.41 11.07
CA HIS A 494 15.28 16.39 10.47
C HIS A 494 15.99 17.74 10.58
N PRO A 495 17.27 17.77 10.96
CA PRO A 495 18.04 19.02 10.97
C PRO A 495 18.38 19.49 9.55
N ILE A 496 18.88 20.72 9.42
CA ILE A 496 19.36 21.27 8.14
C ILE A 496 20.63 20.54 7.72
N ASN A 497 20.80 20.26 6.41
CA ASN A 497 22.02 19.66 5.83
C ASN A 497 22.39 18.28 6.40
N ALA A 498 21.42 17.58 6.97
CA ALA A 498 21.63 16.29 7.61
C ALA A 498 21.70 15.19 6.55
N VAL A 499 22.62 14.25 6.74
CA VAL A 499 22.78 13.11 5.82
C VAL A 499 22.23 11.86 6.48
N GLY A 500 21.43 11.09 5.73
CA GLY A 500 20.97 9.77 6.12
C GLY A 500 21.31 8.75 5.05
N PHE A 501 21.42 7.48 5.46
CA PHE A 501 21.61 6.39 4.52
C PHE A 501 20.98 5.09 5.00
N GLU A 502 20.61 4.24 4.06
CA GLU A 502 20.05 2.91 4.29
C GLU A 502 20.71 1.90 3.33
N LEU A 503 21.15 0.77 3.86
CA LEU A 503 21.66 -0.37 3.11
C LEU A 503 20.81 -1.58 3.45
N ARG A 504 20.52 -2.41 2.44
CA ARG A 504 19.78 -3.65 2.63
C ARG A 504 20.26 -4.73 1.67
N GLY A 505 20.31 -5.96 2.18
CA GLY A 505 20.46 -7.17 1.39
C GLY A 505 19.37 -8.17 1.75
N ASN A 506 18.73 -8.74 0.74
CA ASN A 506 17.64 -9.70 0.85
C ASN A 506 17.99 -10.95 0.06
N LEU A 507 18.11 -12.08 0.72
CA LEU A 507 18.42 -13.36 0.09
C LEU A 507 17.19 -14.26 0.18
N LYS A 508 16.58 -14.54 -0.96
CA LYS A 508 15.41 -15.40 -1.07
C LYS A 508 15.78 -16.74 -1.70
N TYR A 509 15.35 -17.81 -1.06
CA TYR A 509 15.48 -19.17 -1.57
C TYR A 509 14.09 -19.79 -1.77
N LEU A 510 13.80 -20.17 -3.02
CA LEU A 510 12.55 -20.80 -3.44
C LEU A 510 12.72 -22.31 -3.47
N ASN A 511 11.95 -23.02 -2.67
CA ASN A 511 11.80 -24.45 -2.71
C ASN A 511 10.39 -24.83 -3.21
N LYS A 512 10.18 -26.08 -3.62
CA LYS A 512 8.89 -26.56 -4.19
C LYS A 512 7.68 -26.20 -3.31
N ASN A 513 7.87 -26.30 -2.00
CA ASN A 513 6.83 -26.14 -0.99
C ASN A 513 7.08 -24.94 -0.06
N GLY A 514 8.06 -24.07 -0.33
CA GLY A 514 8.37 -23.00 0.63
C GLY A 514 9.31 -21.92 0.13
N ILE A 515 9.27 -20.78 0.81
CA ILE A 515 10.05 -19.58 0.53
C ILE A 515 10.82 -19.23 1.80
N TYR A 516 12.13 -19.15 1.70
CA TYR A 516 13.00 -18.77 2.82
C TYR A 516 13.62 -17.42 2.52
N ASN A 517 13.50 -16.49 3.45
CA ASN A 517 14.02 -15.14 3.32
C ASN A 517 14.96 -14.79 4.46
N LEU A 518 16.14 -14.29 4.11
CA LEU A 518 17.10 -13.66 5.02
C LEU A 518 17.26 -12.20 4.58
N SER A 519 16.86 -11.27 5.43
CA SER A 519 17.02 -9.84 5.18
C SER A 519 17.91 -9.20 6.24
N ILE A 520 18.88 -8.42 5.80
CA ILE A 520 19.75 -7.62 6.63
C ILE A 520 19.57 -6.17 6.19
N ARG A 521 19.27 -5.29 7.15
CA ARG A 521 19.16 -3.85 6.93
C ARG A 521 20.06 -3.10 7.90
N TYR A 522 20.76 -2.10 7.41
CA TYR A 522 21.47 -1.13 8.20
C TYR A 522 21.00 0.27 7.83
N LYS A 523 20.61 1.08 8.80
CA LYS A 523 20.11 2.42 8.56
C LYS A 523 20.73 3.40 9.54
N SER A 524 21.17 4.54 9.04
CA SER A 524 21.63 5.66 9.83
C SER A 524 20.74 6.86 9.53
N LYS A 525 19.98 7.29 10.54
CA LYS A 525 19.15 8.51 10.47
C LYS A 525 19.83 9.61 11.29
N PRO A 526 19.87 10.85 10.81
CA PRO A 526 20.35 11.96 11.62
C PRO A 526 19.41 12.20 12.81
N GLU A 527 19.98 12.35 14.00
CA GLU A 527 19.24 12.78 15.20
C GLU A 527 19.55 14.23 15.52
N TRP A 528 18.58 14.90 16.15
CA TRP A 528 18.72 16.26 16.65
C TRP A 528 18.07 16.39 18.02
N THR A 529 18.62 17.27 18.87
CA THR A 529 18.01 17.66 20.15
C THR A 529 17.62 19.13 20.08
N LYS A 530 16.45 19.45 20.65
CA LYS A 530 15.88 20.81 20.65
C LYS A 530 16.53 21.69 21.73
N GLU A 531 17.86 21.69 21.83
CA GLU A 531 18.58 22.34 22.95
C GLU A 531 19.06 23.77 22.67
N SER A 532 18.95 24.33 21.45
CA SER A 532 19.17 25.77 21.22
C SER A 532 18.71 26.22 19.83
N LEU A 533 18.61 27.54 19.62
CA LEU A 533 18.27 28.24 18.37
C LEU A 533 19.14 27.86 17.15
N THR A 534 20.18 27.05 17.34
CA THR A 534 20.96 26.40 16.29
C THR A 534 20.50 24.96 16.11
N ILE A 535 19.85 24.68 14.99
CA ILE A 535 19.50 23.32 14.54
C ILE A 535 20.77 22.65 13.99
N ALA A 536 21.72 22.35 14.88
CA ALA A 536 22.89 21.57 14.54
C ALA A 536 22.56 20.08 14.67
N GLN A 537 23.02 19.28 13.71
CA GLN A 537 22.97 17.84 13.83
C GLN A 537 23.76 17.40 15.07
N THR A 538 23.13 16.67 15.99
CA THR A 538 23.76 16.25 17.25
C THR A 538 24.30 14.83 17.20
N GLY A 539 23.87 14.03 16.22
CA GLY A 539 24.46 12.73 15.92
C GLY A 539 23.66 11.92 14.91
N HIS A 540 23.73 10.59 15.04
CA HIS A 540 23.00 9.64 14.23
C HIS A 540 22.43 8.50 15.10
N GLU A 541 21.14 8.23 14.93
CA GLU A 541 20.57 6.94 15.31
C GLU A 541 20.98 5.90 14.27
N LYS A 542 21.63 4.83 14.73
CA LYS A 542 22.03 3.70 13.88
C LYS A 542 21.21 2.48 14.25
N THR A 543 20.53 1.91 13.26
CA THR A 543 19.70 0.71 13.43
C THR A 543 20.21 -0.41 12.52
N GLY A 544 20.41 -1.59 13.11
CA GLY A 544 20.67 -2.84 12.41
C GLY A 544 19.49 -3.78 12.59
N THR A 545 18.92 -4.28 11.50
CA THR A 545 17.82 -5.24 11.52
C THR A 545 18.24 -6.52 10.85
N LEU A 546 18.00 -7.65 11.52
CA LEU A 546 18.06 -8.99 10.96
C LEU A 546 16.64 -9.56 10.94
N LEU A 547 16.20 -10.05 9.79
CA LEU A 547 14.93 -10.75 9.61
C LEU A 547 15.18 -12.11 8.96
N LEU A 548 14.65 -13.15 9.59
CA LEU A 548 14.57 -14.50 9.07
C LEU A 548 13.09 -14.85 8.95
N ARG A 549 12.66 -15.28 7.76
CA ARG A 549 11.28 -15.72 7.53
C ARG A 549 11.31 -17.01 6.72
N ALA A 550 10.55 -18.01 7.16
CA ALA A 550 10.33 -19.24 6.43
C ALA A 550 8.83 -19.41 6.22
N TYR A 551 8.41 -19.40 4.96
CA TYR A 551 7.07 -19.74 4.53
C TYR A 551 7.08 -21.15 3.96
N TYR A 552 6.11 -21.96 4.34
CA TYR A 552 6.03 -23.34 3.90
C TYR A 552 4.58 -23.79 3.76
N THR A 553 4.28 -24.56 2.73
CA THR A 553 2.94 -25.06 2.39
C THR A 553 2.98 -26.58 2.23
N ILE A 554 2.09 -27.28 2.94
CA ILE A 554 1.75 -28.69 2.70
C ILE A 554 0.24 -28.77 2.58
N ASP A 555 -0.24 -29.27 1.45
CA ASP A 555 -1.66 -29.52 1.19
C ASP A 555 -2.53 -28.29 1.50
N ASN A 556 -3.47 -28.44 2.44
CA ASN A 556 -4.39 -27.40 2.88
C ASN A 556 -3.83 -26.55 4.03
N CYS A 557 -2.56 -26.71 4.40
CA CYS A 557 -1.92 -26.02 5.51
C CYS A 557 -0.72 -25.21 5.03
N SER A 558 -0.61 -23.97 5.51
CA SER A 558 0.58 -23.13 5.33
C SER A 558 1.07 -22.62 6.68
N LEU A 559 2.38 -22.51 6.79
CA LEU A 559 3.13 -22.19 7.99
C LEU A 559 4.06 -21.02 7.66
N THR A 560 4.04 -19.97 8.48
CA THR A 560 5.06 -18.90 8.41
C THR A 560 5.75 -18.76 9.74
N SER A 561 7.03 -19.12 9.79
CA SER A 561 7.88 -18.90 10.96
C SER A 561 8.72 -17.67 10.72
N GLY A 562 8.80 -16.77 11.70
CA GLY A 562 9.61 -15.57 11.55
C GLY A 562 10.31 -15.16 12.84
N PHE A 563 11.55 -14.72 12.67
CA PHE A 563 12.37 -14.14 13.72
C PHE A 563 12.92 -12.80 13.23
N GLN A 564 12.79 -11.77 14.05
CA GLN A 564 13.36 -10.46 13.76
C GLN A 564 14.11 -9.94 14.99
N ALA A 565 15.29 -9.36 14.76
CA ALA A 565 16.07 -8.68 15.78
C ALA A 565 16.43 -7.28 15.29
N ASN A 566 16.24 -6.28 16.16
CA ASN A 566 16.62 -4.89 15.93
C ASN A 566 17.67 -4.49 16.96
N ILE A 567 18.78 -3.94 16.50
CA ILE A 567 19.83 -3.35 17.34
C ILE A 567 19.85 -1.87 17.04
N THR A 568 19.55 -1.05 18.04
CA THR A 568 19.59 0.40 17.94
C THR A 568 20.73 0.95 18.78
N LEU A 569 21.48 1.88 18.20
CA LEU A 569 22.52 2.67 18.85
C LEU A 569 22.10 4.13 18.75
N ASN A 570 21.75 4.71 19.90
CA ASN A 570 21.40 6.14 19.98
C ASN A 570 22.67 6.99 20.08
N ASN A 571 22.52 8.32 19.99
CA ASN A 571 23.65 9.26 20.12
C ASN A 571 24.52 9.07 21.38
N ASN A 572 23.94 8.61 22.50
CA ASN A 572 24.68 8.34 23.74
C ASN A 572 25.41 6.99 23.75
N GLU A 573 25.57 6.36 22.57
CA GLU A 573 26.13 5.01 22.36
C GLU A 573 25.42 3.89 23.16
N LYS A 574 24.25 4.19 23.70
CA LYS A 574 23.44 3.20 24.40
C LYS A 574 22.92 2.20 23.38
N LYS A 575 23.40 0.96 23.50
CA LYS A 575 22.95 -0.16 22.68
C LYS A 575 21.69 -0.76 23.27
N GLU A 576 20.65 -0.84 22.45
CA GLU A 576 19.40 -1.48 22.80
C GLU A 576 19.06 -2.55 21.78
N ILE A 577 18.54 -3.68 22.27
CA ILE A 577 18.25 -4.85 21.44
C ILE A 577 16.79 -5.22 21.65
N GLY A 578 16.03 -5.17 20.56
CA GLY A 578 14.70 -5.75 20.48
C GLY A 578 14.73 -7.07 19.73
N TRP A 579 13.78 -7.96 20.03
CA TRP A 579 13.54 -9.17 19.24
C TRP A 579 12.05 -9.53 19.18
N LEU A 580 11.67 -10.23 18.11
CA LEU A 580 10.34 -10.73 17.83
C LEU A 580 10.47 -12.16 17.28
N LEU A 581 9.65 -13.06 17.78
CA LEU A 581 9.47 -14.42 17.26
C LEU A 581 7.99 -14.65 17.05
N TYR A 582 7.60 -15.16 15.88
CA TYR A 582 6.21 -15.50 15.60
C TYR A 582 6.07 -16.77 14.77
N GLN A 583 4.90 -17.39 14.90
CA GLN A 583 4.47 -18.54 14.14
C GLN A 583 3.04 -18.31 13.66
N ASP A 584 2.86 -18.25 12.34
CA ASP A 584 1.55 -18.28 11.68
C ASP A 584 1.23 -19.67 11.18
N ILE A 585 -0.04 -20.03 11.27
CA ILE A 585 -0.64 -21.23 10.66
C ILE A 585 -1.90 -20.78 9.92
N THR A 586 -2.06 -21.21 8.68
CA THR A 586 -3.32 -21.11 7.93
C THR A 586 -3.71 -22.49 7.45
N SER A 587 -4.90 -22.95 7.82
CA SER A 587 -5.43 -24.26 7.47
C SER A 587 -6.80 -24.14 6.83
N LYS A 588 -7.01 -24.89 5.74
CA LYS A 588 -8.30 -25.01 5.05
C LYS A 588 -8.96 -26.34 5.41
N PHE A 589 -10.22 -26.29 5.80
CA PHE A 589 -11.04 -27.42 6.21
C PHE A 589 -12.30 -27.51 5.35
N ILE A 590 -13.01 -28.65 5.44
CA ILE A 590 -14.35 -28.85 4.86
C ILE A 590 -14.39 -28.45 3.37
N ASN A 591 -13.65 -29.16 2.52
CA ASN A 591 -13.54 -28.84 1.08
C ASN A 591 -13.19 -27.37 0.79
N LYS A 592 -12.32 -26.77 1.61
CA LYS A 592 -11.86 -25.37 1.50
C LYS A 592 -12.93 -24.31 1.75
N THR A 593 -14.10 -24.68 2.31
CA THR A 593 -15.15 -23.72 2.70
C THR A 593 -14.86 -23.01 4.02
N LEU A 594 -14.11 -23.64 4.92
CA LEU A 594 -13.66 -23.05 6.18
C LEU A 594 -12.15 -22.82 6.13
N THR A 595 -11.70 -21.59 6.29
CA THR A 595 -10.28 -21.25 6.45
C THR A 595 -10.05 -20.69 7.84
N VAL A 596 -9.09 -21.27 8.56
CA VAL A 596 -8.67 -20.81 9.88
C VAL A 596 -7.23 -20.31 9.79
N LYS A 597 -7.00 -19.07 10.20
CA LYS A 597 -5.66 -18.48 10.34
C LYS A 597 -5.40 -18.16 11.81
N ALA A 598 -4.24 -18.54 12.32
CA ALA A 598 -3.85 -18.27 13.69
C ALA A 598 -2.39 -17.84 13.77
N ARG A 599 -2.08 -16.96 14.72
CA ARG A 599 -0.69 -16.58 15.05
C ARG A 599 -0.46 -16.62 16.54
N ILE A 600 0.76 -16.98 16.91
CA ILE A 600 1.35 -16.67 18.20
C ILE A 600 2.62 -15.86 17.95
N ALA A 601 2.81 -14.78 18.71
CA ALA A 601 3.98 -13.92 18.67
C ALA A 601 4.45 -13.57 20.08
N ILE A 602 5.77 -13.58 20.28
CA ILE A 602 6.42 -13.12 21.51
C ILE A 602 7.46 -12.09 21.11
N PHE A 603 7.45 -10.95 21.79
CA PHE A 603 8.40 -9.89 21.50
C PHE A 603 8.85 -9.17 22.76
N ASN A 604 10.05 -8.60 22.64
CA ASN A 604 10.56 -7.63 23.58
C ASN A 604 11.19 -6.48 22.79
N SER A 605 10.58 -5.31 22.87
CA SER A 605 11.07 -4.05 22.31
C SER A 605 11.14 -3.01 23.43
N PRO A 606 12.32 -2.80 24.06
CA PRO A 606 12.44 -2.02 25.29
C PRO A 606 12.19 -0.52 25.10
N THR A 607 12.36 -0.01 23.88
CA THR A 607 12.17 1.40 23.52
C THR A 607 11.35 1.52 22.26
N TRP A 608 10.76 2.71 22.06
CA TRP A 608 9.89 2.97 20.91
C TRP A 608 10.63 2.81 19.59
N GLN A 609 11.92 3.17 19.54
CA GLN A 609 12.82 3.01 18.39
C GLN A 609 12.99 1.53 18.02
N ASN A 610 12.89 0.61 18.99
CA ASN A 610 13.03 -0.83 18.79
C ASN A 610 11.72 -1.55 18.45
N ARG A 611 10.61 -0.83 18.28
CA ARG A 611 9.30 -1.44 17.99
C ARG A 611 9.33 -2.23 16.68
N PHE A 612 8.54 -3.30 16.63
CA PHE A 612 8.36 -4.11 15.42
C PHE A 612 7.03 -3.78 14.77
N TYR A 613 6.99 -3.71 13.45
CA TYR A 613 5.75 -3.72 12.68
C TYR A 613 5.57 -5.12 12.12
N LEU A 614 4.38 -5.70 12.21
CA LEU A 614 4.15 -7.04 11.71
C LEU A 614 2.74 -7.14 11.16
N TYR A 615 2.62 -7.29 9.84
CA TYR A 615 1.33 -7.51 9.19
C TYR A 615 0.57 -8.69 9.83
N GLU A 616 -0.70 -8.49 10.18
CA GLU A 616 -1.59 -9.54 10.67
C GLU A 616 -2.68 -9.84 9.67
N HIS A 617 -2.97 -11.13 9.47
CA HIS A 617 -4.18 -11.53 8.77
C HIS A 617 -5.41 -10.95 9.46
N ASN A 618 -6.32 -10.43 8.64
CA ASN A 618 -7.52 -9.79 9.13
C ASN A 618 -8.76 -10.19 8.33
N ILE A 619 -9.92 -9.72 8.80
CA ILE A 619 -11.16 -9.79 8.03
C ILE A 619 -10.97 -9.09 6.67
N PRO A 620 -11.71 -9.49 5.61
CA PRO A 620 -11.60 -8.89 4.29
C PRO A 620 -11.71 -7.36 4.32
N GLU A 621 -10.98 -6.68 3.44
CA GLU A 621 -10.96 -5.21 3.30
C GLU A 621 -10.49 -4.41 4.54
N TYR A 622 -10.00 -5.11 5.57
CA TYR A 622 -9.39 -4.49 6.74
C TYR A 622 -7.93 -4.87 6.84
N TYR A 623 -7.05 -3.88 6.99
CA TYR A 623 -5.61 -4.09 7.03
C TYR A 623 -5.00 -3.51 8.29
N TYR A 624 -4.15 -4.30 8.94
CA TYR A 624 -3.59 -3.93 10.23
C TYR A 624 -2.15 -4.44 10.39
N SER A 625 -1.24 -3.50 10.64
CA SER A 625 0.15 -3.79 11.03
C SER A 625 0.41 -3.12 12.38
N PRO A 626 0.20 -3.82 13.51
CA PRO A 626 0.42 -3.26 14.83
C PRO A 626 1.89 -2.88 15.06
N ALA A 627 2.09 -1.76 15.74
CA ALA A 627 3.38 -1.43 16.35
C ALA A 627 3.53 -2.24 17.65
N LEU A 628 4.37 -3.28 17.62
CA LEU A 628 4.68 -4.15 18.74
C LEU A 628 5.76 -3.50 19.62
N TYR A 629 5.31 -2.82 20.67
CA TYR A 629 6.15 -2.07 21.61
C TYR A 629 6.06 -2.63 23.05
N GLY A 630 7.19 -2.89 23.70
CA GLY A 630 7.28 -3.43 25.05
C GLY A 630 7.57 -4.94 25.07
N SER A 631 7.35 -5.57 26.23
CA SER A 631 7.45 -7.03 26.40
C SER A 631 6.07 -7.65 26.50
N ALA A 632 5.66 -8.42 25.49
CA ALA A 632 4.32 -8.97 25.43
C ALA A 632 4.23 -10.30 24.66
N PHE A 633 3.14 -11.01 24.95
CA PHE A 633 2.62 -12.13 24.17
C PHE A 633 1.42 -11.64 23.35
N ARG A 634 1.40 -11.91 22.05
CA ARG A 634 0.28 -11.56 21.17
C ARG A 634 -0.18 -12.77 20.38
N TRP A 635 -1.48 -12.95 20.26
CA TRP A 635 -2.07 -14.00 19.45
C TRP A 635 -3.31 -13.51 18.72
N TYR A 636 -3.65 -14.17 17.62
CA TYR A 636 -4.95 -13.99 16.96
C TYR A 636 -5.48 -15.30 16.38
N LEU A 637 -6.79 -15.35 16.22
CA LEU A 637 -7.51 -16.39 15.49
C LEU A 637 -8.49 -15.69 14.53
N LEU A 638 -8.45 -16.08 13.26
CA LEU A 638 -9.33 -15.62 12.19
C LEU A 638 -10.00 -16.84 11.56
N CYS A 639 -11.32 -16.84 11.50
CA CYS A 639 -12.13 -17.88 10.87
C CYS A 639 -12.92 -17.26 9.72
N ASN A 640 -12.77 -17.81 8.52
CA ASN A 640 -13.50 -17.43 7.33
C ASN A 640 -14.32 -18.62 6.84
N TYR A 641 -15.64 -18.47 6.75
CA TYR A 641 -16.56 -19.52 6.32
C TYR A 641 -17.36 -19.06 5.10
N LYS A 642 -17.22 -19.82 4.00
CA LYS A 642 -17.97 -19.63 2.75
C LYS A 642 -19.18 -20.54 2.74
N THR A 643 -20.37 -19.95 2.73
CA THR A 643 -21.62 -20.72 2.68
C THR A 643 -21.97 -21.11 1.23
N PRO A 644 -22.82 -22.15 1.02
CA PRO A 644 -23.28 -22.53 -0.32
C PRO A 644 -24.14 -21.47 -1.03
N ILE A 645 -24.64 -20.47 -0.31
CA ILE A 645 -25.52 -19.40 -0.83
C ILE A 645 -24.75 -18.09 -1.03
N ASN A 646 -23.45 -18.14 -1.35
CA ASN A 646 -22.57 -17.00 -1.59
C ASN A 646 -22.46 -15.96 -0.46
N ILE A 647 -22.82 -16.32 0.78
CA ILE A 647 -22.54 -15.51 1.96
C ILE A 647 -21.19 -15.94 2.54
N ASN A 648 -20.29 -14.99 2.76
CA ASN A 648 -19.03 -15.19 3.46
C ASN A 648 -19.10 -14.57 4.85
N LEU A 649 -18.77 -15.38 5.87
CA LEU A 649 -18.72 -14.97 7.26
C LEU A 649 -17.27 -14.98 7.73
N SER A 650 -16.79 -13.86 8.25
CA SER A 650 -15.45 -13.74 8.83
C SER A 650 -15.54 -13.29 10.28
N PHE A 651 -14.81 -13.95 11.16
CA PHE A 651 -14.70 -13.59 12.57
C PHE A 651 -13.25 -13.63 13.01
N ARG A 652 -12.81 -12.60 13.72
CA ARG A 652 -11.45 -12.49 14.25
C ARG A 652 -11.47 -12.09 15.71
N ILE A 653 -10.63 -12.74 16.49
CA ILE A 653 -10.28 -12.32 17.84
C ILE A 653 -8.76 -12.25 17.95
N SER A 654 -8.25 -11.18 18.57
CA SER A 654 -6.81 -11.04 18.86
C SER A 654 -6.60 -10.45 20.23
N GLN A 655 -5.54 -10.85 20.91
CA GLN A 655 -5.20 -10.30 22.21
C GLN A 655 -3.70 -10.04 22.33
N THR A 656 -3.34 -8.94 22.97
CA THR A 656 -1.98 -8.69 23.45
C THR A 656 -1.98 -8.66 24.96
N TYR A 657 -1.10 -9.44 25.56
CA TYR A 657 -0.89 -9.54 26.99
C TYR A 657 0.51 -9.03 27.33
N TYR A 658 0.58 -7.95 28.11
CA TYR A 658 1.83 -7.32 28.52
C TYR A 658 2.28 -7.84 29.87
N ASN A 659 3.54 -8.23 30.00
CA ASN A 659 4.04 -8.86 31.23
C ASN A 659 4.24 -7.86 32.39
N ASN A 660 4.54 -6.59 32.09
CA ASN A 660 4.99 -5.59 33.07
C ASN A 660 4.29 -4.23 32.88
N LYS A 661 2.99 -4.23 32.56
CA LYS A 661 2.21 -2.99 32.42
C LYS A 661 0.84 -3.14 33.05
N ASP A 662 0.45 -2.17 33.86
CA ASP A 662 -0.89 -2.08 34.43
C ASP A 662 -1.91 -1.43 33.49
N THR A 663 -1.40 -0.56 32.61
CA THR A 663 -2.20 0.15 31.62
C THR A 663 -1.60 0.02 30.23
N ASN A 664 -2.45 0.12 29.21
CA ASN A 664 -2.08 0.07 27.80
C ASN A 664 -2.69 1.24 27.03
N GLY A 665 -1.90 1.88 26.16
CA GLY A 665 -2.33 3.09 25.45
C GLY A 665 -1.97 4.36 26.22
N SER A 666 -2.56 5.48 25.81
CA SER A 666 -2.31 6.81 26.41
C SER A 666 -3.50 7.73 26.19
N GLY A 667 -3.67 8.73 27.06
CA GLY A 667 -4.73 9.72 26.93
C GLY A 667 -6.12 9.10 27.02
N TYR A 668 -7.06 9.52 26.17
CA TYR A 668 -8.41 8.97 26.14
C TYR A 668 -8.49 7.53 25.59
N ASP A 669 -7.43 7.05 24.93
CA ASP A 669 -7.34 5.68 24.44
C ASP A 669 -6.66 4.71 25.44
N GLU A 670 -6.32 5.18 26.65
CA GLU A 670 -5.76 4.35 27.72
C GLU A 670 -6.77 3.29 28.21
N ILE A 671 -6.31 2.07 28.37
CA ILE A 671 -7.03 0.92 28.89
C ILE A 671 -6.38 0.52 30.21
N ASN A 672 -7.17 0.46 31.29
CA ASN A 672 -6.70 0.04 32.61
C ASN A 672 -6.72 -1.49 32.75
N ALA A 673 -5.91 -2.16 31.92
CA ALA A 673 -5.70 -3.59 31.96
C ALA A 673 -4.34 -3.96 31.34
N HIS A 674 -3.73 -5.03 31.85
CA HIS A 674 -2.49 -5.61 31.31
C HIS A 674 -2.65 -6.23 29.91
N HIS A 675 -3.89 -6.34 29.42
CA HIS A 675 -4.22 -6.93 28.13
C HIS A 675 -5.15 -6.03 27.32
N ARG A 676 -5.16 -6.28 26.01
CA ARG A 676 -6.06 -5.66 25.05
C ARG A 676 -6.58 -6.72 24.10
N THR A 677 -7.89 -6.84 23.97
CA THR A 677 -8.59 -7.83 23.16
C THR A 677 -9.42 -7.14 22.08
N ASP A 678 -9.06 -7.34 20.83
CA ASP A 678 -9.77 -6.82 19.67
C ASP A 678 -10.68 -7.93 19.08
N ILE A 679 -11.95 -7.61 18.82
CA ILE A 679 -12.91 -8.49 18.12
C ILE A 679 -13.33 -7.83 16.81
N GLN A 680 -13.40 -8.60 15.73
CA GLN A 680 -13.83 -8.12 14.43
C GLN A 680 -14.73 -9.16 13.74
N GLY A 681 -15.71 -8.68 12.98
CA GLY A 681 -16.65 -9.52 12.26
C GLY A 681 -17.05 -8.91 10.92
N THR A 682 -17.28 -9.77 9.93
CA THR A 682 -17.75 -9.37 8.60
C THR A 682 -18.75 -10.35 8.07
N ILE A 683 -19.80 -9.81 7.47
CA ILE A 683 -20.74 -10.56 6.64
C ILE A 683 -20.68 -9.93 5.25
N SER A 684 -20.41 -10.74 4.24
CA SER A 684 -20.46 -10.29 2.85
C SER A 684 -21.23 -11.23 1.95
N TYR A 685 -21.82 -10.69 0.90
CA TYR A 685 -22.64 -11.41 -0.06
C TYR A 685 -22.25 -10.99 -1.48
N SER A 686 -22.02 -11.97 -2.35
CA SER A 686 -21.69 -11.77 -3.76
C SER A 686 -22.69 -12.48 -4.67
N PHE A 687 -23.20 -11.81 -5.70
CA PHE A 687 -24.13 -12.41 -6.66
C PHE A 687 -24.00 -11.85 -8.07
#